data_AF-A0A1D5R7Z0-F1
#
_entry.id   AF-A0A1D5R7Z0-F1
#
_cell.length_a   1.000
_cell.length_b   1.000
_cell.length_c   1.000
_cell.angle_alpha   90.00
_cell.angle_beta   90.00
_cell.angle_gamma   90.00
#
_symmetry.space_group_name_H-M   'P 1'
#
loop_
_entity.id
_entity.type
_entity.pdbx_description
1 polymer ?
#
loop_
_entity_poly.entity_id
_entity_poly.type
_entity_poly.pdbx_seq_one_letter_code
_entity_poly.pdbx_strand_id
1 'polypeptide(L)'
;MERAAPSRRVPLPLLLLGGLALLAAGVDADVLLEACCADGQRMATNQKDCSLPYATESKECRMVQEQCCHSQLEELHCATGIRLANEQDHCAAPRGDNASLEATFVKRCCHCCLLGRAAQAQGQSCEYSLMVGYQCGQVFRACCVKSQETGDLDVRSLQETDKITEVQEEQEDPYLNDRCRGGGPCKQQCRDTGDEVVCSCFVGYQLLSDGVSCEDVNECITGSHSCRLGESCINTVGSFRCQRDSSCGTGYELTEDNSCKDIDECESGIHNCLPDFICQNTLGSFRCRPKLQCKSGFIQDALGNCIDINECLSISAPCPTGHTCINTEGSYTCQKNVPNCGRGYHLNEEGTRCVDVDECAPPAEPCGRGHRCVNSPGSFRCECKTGYYFDGISRMCVDVNECQRYPGRLCGHKCENTLGSYICSCSVGFRLSVDGRSCEDINECSSSPCSQECANVYGSYQCYCRRGYQLSDVDGVTCEDIDECALPTGGHICSYRCINIPGSFQCSCPSSGYRLAPNGRNCQDIDECVTGIHNCSINETCFNIQGGFRCLVFECPENYRRSAATRCERLPCHENRECSKLPLRITYYHLSFPTNIQAPAVVFRMGPSSAVPGDSMQLAITGGNEEGFFTTRKVSPHSGVVALTKPVPEPRDLLLTVKMDLYRHGTVSSFVAKLFIFVSAEL
;
A
#
# COMPACT_ATOMS: atom_id res chain seq x y z
N MET A 1 -48.47 -2.24 -12.85
CA MET A 1 -49.37 -1.57 -13.81
C MET A 1 -48.76 -0.20 -14.08
N GLU A 2 -47.83 -0.17 -15.03
CA GLU A 2 -47.98 0.47 -16.36
C GLU A 2 -47.60 1.95 -16.30
N ARG A 3 -46.34 2.30 -16.60
CA ARG A 3 -45.82 2.69 -17.92
C ARG A 3 -46.57 3.89 -18.54
N ALA A 4 -45.88 5.03 -18.61
CA ALA A 4 -45.72 5.79 -19.85
C ALA A 4 -44.67 6.92 -19.69
N ALA A 5 -43.60 6.84 -20.46
CA ALA A 5 -42.89 7.99 -21.04
C ALA A 5 -43.37 8.11 -22.51
N PRO A 6 -43.13 9.19 -23.33
CA PRO A 6 -41.77 9.71 -23.60
C PRO A 6 -41.61 11.17 -24.12
N SER A 7 -40.33 11.56 -24.29
CA SER A 7 -39.74 12.29 -25.45
C SER A 7 -39.51 13.82 -25.46
N ARG A 8 -38.23 14.18 -25.20
CA ARG A 8 -37.28 15.03 -25.98
C ARG A 8 -37.76 16.20 -26.86
N ARG A 9 -37.17 17.39 -26.62
CA ARG A 9 -36.56 18.32 -27.62
C ARG A 9 -35.37 19.08 -26.99
N VAL A 10 -34.40 19.44 -27.83
CA VAL A 10 -33.07 20.08 -27.62
C VAL A 10 -33.05 21.37 -28.50
N PRO A 11 -32.08 22.32 -28.57
CA PRO A 11 -30.96 22.81 -27.69
C PRO A 11 -30.88 24.39 -27.56
N LEU A 12 -29.77 24.87 -26.95
CA LEU A 12 -28.96 26.10 -27.19
C LEU A 12 -28.89 27.16 -26.05
N PRO A 13 -27.74 27.88 -25.91
CA PRO A 13 -27.10 28.21 -24.63
C PRO A 13 -26.99 29.72 -24.37
N LEU A 14 -26.64 30.13 -23.15
CA LEU A 14 -26.14 31.49 -22.90
C LEU A 14 -25.15 31.54 -21.73
N LEU A 15 -24.15 32.39 -21.94
CA LEU A 15 -22.88 32.52 -21.26
C LEU A 15 -22.91 33.34 -19.96
N LEU A 16 -21.86 33.09 -19.17
CA LEU A 16 -21.00 34.03 -18.42
C LEU A 16 -21.38 34.50 -16.99
N LEU A 17 -20.44 34.14 -16.08
CA LEU A 17 -19.84 34.90 -14.97
C LEU A 17 -20.60 35.17 -13.67
N GLY A 18 -20.02 34.65 -12.58
CA GLY A 18 -19.68 35.48 -11.41
C GLY A 18 -20.13 34.94 -10.05
N GLY A 19 -19.16 34.80 -9.13
CA GLY A 19 -19.41 35.01 -7.70
C GLY A 19 -19.16 33.80 -6.79
N LEU A 20 -18.08 33.91 -6.00
CA LEU A 20 -17.80 33.07 -4.82
C LEU A 20 -18.90 33.15 -3.76
N ALA A 21 -19.26 32.01 -3.17
CA ALA A 21 -19.50 31.85 -1.73
C ALA A 21 -19.54 30.37 -1.34
N LEU A 22 -18.74 30.01 -0.34
CA LEU A 22 -18.69 28.70 0.31
C LEU A 22 -20.06 28.31 0.91
N LEU A 23 -20.41 27.02 0.83
CA LEU A 23 -20.78 26.16 1.97
C LEU A 23 -21.06 24.72 1.53
N ALA A 24 -20.26 23.80 2.07
CA ALA A 24 -20.46 22.37 2.31
C ALA A 24 -21.50 21.58 1.48
N ALA A 25 -20.99 20.71 0.61
CA ALA A 25 -21.61 19.42 0.31
C ALA A 25 -20.50 18.42 -0.04
N GLY A 26 -20.35 17.38 0.79
CA GLY A 26 -19.47 16.25 0.49
C GLY A 26 -20.01 15.48 -0.72
N VAL A 27 -19.18 15.35 -1.74
CA VAL A 27 -19.25 14.32 -2.78
C VAL A 27 -17.79 14.05 -3.15
N ASP A 28 -17.36 12.79 -3.03
CA ASP A 28 -16.05 12.30 -3.49
C ASP A 28 -15.79 12.79 -4.92
N ALA A 29 -14.79 13.66 -5.08
CA ALA A 29 -14.25 13.97 -6.39
C ALA A 29 -13.15 12.95 -6.67
N ASP A 30 -13.43 12.01 -7.58
CA ASP A 30 -12.43 11.12 -8.15
C ASP A 30 -11.24 11.97 -8.64
N VAL A 31 -10.13 11.90 -7.92
CA VAL A 31 -8.89 12.60 -8.29
C VAL A 31 -8.35 11.91 -9.53
N LEU A 32 -8.38 12.60 -10.68
CA LEU A 32 -7.86 12.06 -11.93
C LEU A 32 -6.34 11.83 -11.79
N LEU A 33 -5.88 10.58 -11.84
CA LEU A 33 -4.46 10.21 -11.69
C LEU A 33 -3.54 10.96 -12.66
N GLU A 34 -4.03 11.32 -13.86
CA GLU A 34 -3.26 12.08 -14.85
C GLU A 34 -2.90 13.50 -14.36
N ALA A 35 -3.82 14.16 -13.65
CA ALA A 35 -3.56 15.49 -13.09
C ALA A 35 -2.49 15.44 -11.99
N CYS A 36 -2.51 14.37 -11.18
CA CYS A 36 -1.47 14.08 -10.18
C CYS A 36 -0.11 13.84 -10.84
N CYS A 37 -0.06 13.05 -11.91
CA CYS A 37 1.19 12.79 -12.64
C CYS A 37 1.79 14.07 -13.25
N ALA A 38 0.94 14.90 -13.89
CA ALA A 38 1.36 16.19 -14.45
C ALA A 38 1.91 17.14 -13.37
N ASP A 39 1.34 17.11 -12.16
CA ASP A 39 1.85 17.89 -11.03
C ASP A 39 3.24 17.41 -10.57
N GLY A 40 3.43 16.08 -10.47
CA GLY A 40 4.74 15.48 -10.19
C GLY A 40 5.81 15.82 -11.24
N GLN A 41 5.45 15.83 -12.53
CA GLN A 41 6.36 16.23 -13.61
C GLN A 41 6.79 17.70 -13.52
N ARG A 42 5.85 18.61 -13.21
CA ARG A 42 6.16 20.04 -13.03
C ARG A 42 7.11 20.29 -11.84
N MET A 43 6.96 19.52 -10.77
CA MET A 43 7.87 19.59 -9.62
C MET A 43 9.29 19.17 -10.01
N ALA A 44 9.45 18.07 -10.74
CA ALA A 44 10.74 17.62 -11.25
C ALA A 44 11.44 18.68 -12.12
N THR A 45 10.71 19.35 -13.01
CA THR A 45 11.29 20.39 -13.89
C THR A 45 11.66 21.67 -13.14
N ASN A 46 10.89 22.06 -12.13
CA ASN A 46 11.05 23.36 -11.46
C ASN A 46 11.94 23.31 -10.21
N GLN A 47 11.81 22.28 -9.38
CA GLN A 47 12.48 22.19 -8.06
C GLN A 47 13.66 21.21 -8.05
N LYS A 48 13.78 20.33 -9.06
CA LYS A 48 14.83 19.30 -9.18
C LYS A 48 14.97 18.40 -7.95
N ASP A 49 13.93 18.28 -7.14
CA ASP A 49 13.90 17.44 -5.96
C ASP A 49 12.47 16.89 -5.79
N CYS A 50 12.37 15.60 -5.47
CA CYS A 50 11.09 14.92 -5.21
C CYS A 50 10.89 14.66 -3.69
N SER A 51 11.73 15.25 -2.82
CA SER A 51 11.82 14.95 -1.39
C SER A 51 11.12 15.96 -0.46
N LEU A 52 9.83 16.26 -0.66
CA LEU A 52 9.02 17.05 0.29
C LEU A 52 7.56 16.54 0.37
N PRO A 53 6.85 16.71 1.51
CA PRO A 53 5.57 16.06 1.75
C PRO A 53 4.44 16.68 0.92
N TYR A 54 3.77 15.84 0.13
CA TYR A 54 2.65 16.20 -0.73
C TYR A 54 1.43 16.69 0.09
N ALA A 55 0.91 17.88 -0.24
CA ALA A 55 -0.26 18.47 0.38
C ALA A 55 -1.58 17.94 -0.24
N THR A 56 -1.73 16.62 -0.28
CA THR A 56 -2.89 15.92 -0.87
C THR A 56 -3.34 14.78 0.03
N GLU A 57 -4.64 14.70 0.34
CA GLU A 57 -5.20 13.70 1.27
C GLU A 57 -5.31 12.29 0.68
N SER A 58 -5.26 12.13 -0.66
CA SER A 58 -5.28 10.82 -1.32
C SER A 58 -3.90 10.18 -1.38
N LYS A 59 -3.82 8.94 -0.87
CA LYS A 59 -2.62 8.11 -0.88
C LYS A 59 -2.21 7.71 -2.30
N GLU A 60 -3.18 7.51 -3.18
CA GLU A 60 -3.01 7.08 -4.58
C GLU A 60 -2.41 8.22 -5.42
N CYS A 61 -2.93 9.44 -5.28
CA CYS A 61 -2.38 10.61 -5.96
C CYS A 61 -0.92 10.88 -5.56
N ARG A 62 -0.60 10.69 -4.27
CA ARG A 62 0.76 10.84 -3.75
C ARG A 62 1.75 9.84 -4.37
N MET A 63 1.36 8.57 -4.51
CA MET A 63 2.19 7.56 -5.16
C MET A 63 2.44 7.90 -6.64
N VAL A 64 1.42 8.39 -7.35
CA VAL A 64 1.53 8.76 -8.77
C VAL A 64 2.40 10.00 -8.95
N GLN A 65 2.26 11.01 -8.08
CA GLN A 65 3.10 12.22 -8.08
C GLN A 65 4.58 11.87 -7.90
N GLU A 66 4.89 11.02 -6.91
CA GLU A 66 6.26 10.58 -6.61
C GLU A 66 6.87 9.83 -7.80
N GLN A 67 6.14 8.87 -8.36
CA GLN A 67 6.63 8.07 -9.48
C GLN A 67 6.84 8.91 -10.76
N CYS A 68 5.93 9.83 -11.08
CA CYS A 68 6.06 10.70 -12.24
C CYS A 68 7.16 11.76 -12.06
N CYS A 69 7.38 12.26 -10.84
CA CYS A 69 8.50 13.15 -10.53
C CYS A 69 9.85 12.45 -10.76
N HIS A 70 10.02 11.24 -10.21
CA HIS A 70 11.25 10.47 -10.40
C HIS A 70 11.55 10.12 -11.86
N SER A 71 10.53 9.70 -12.62
CA SER A 71 10.67 9.39 -14.04
C SER A 71 11.13 10.61 -14.85
N GLN A 72 10.57 11.79 -14.56
CA GLN A 72 10.91 13.03 -15.27
C GLN A 72 12.33 13.53 -14.95
N LEU A 73 12.78 13.37 -13.70
CA LEU A 73 14.18 13.65 -13.33
C LEU A 73 15.14 12.69 -14.04
N GLU A 74 14.80 11.39 -14.11
CA GLU A 74 15.63 10.40 -14.79
C GLU A 74 15.83 10.75 -16.28
N GLU A 75 14.78 11.19 -16.99
CA GLU A 75 14.89 11.67 -18.37
C GLU A 75 15.79 12.91 -18.51
N LEU A 76 15.61 13.90 -17.64
CA LEU A 76 16.39 15.16 -17.68
C LEU A 76 17.89 14.89 -17.44
N HIS A 77 18.22 14.04 -16.47
CA HIS A 77 19.59 13.64 -16.18
C HIS A 77 20.15 12.74 -17.31
N CYS A 78 19.34 11.87 -17.90
CA CYS A 78 19.76 11.03 -19.01
C CYS A 78 20.11 11.84 -20.27
N ALA A 79 19.33 12.87 -20.60
CA ALA A 79 19.63 13.81 -21.68
C ALA A 79 20.97 14.54 -21.46
N THR A 80 21.27 14.89 -20.21
CA THR A 80 22.57 15.47 -19.82
C THR A 80 23.73 14.48 -20.03
N GLY A 81 23.52 13.19 -19.69
CA GLY A 81 24.48 12.12 -19.94
C GLY A 81 24.77 11.87 -21.43
N ILE A 82 23.74 11.92 -22.27
CA ILE A 82 23.88 11.80 -23.74
C ILE A 82 24.68 12.96 -24.31
N ARG A 83 24.43 14.19 -23.84
CA ARG A 83 25.21 15.36 -24.25
C ARG A 83 26.68 15.23 -23.86
N LEU A 84 26.97 14.79 -22.64
CA LEU A 84 28.34 14.53 -22.19
C LEU A 84 29.04 13.50 -23.08
N ALA A 85 28.38 12.41 -23.44
CA ALA A 85 28.94 11.38 -24.35
C ALA A 85 29.18 11.87 -25.79
N ASN A 86 28.47 12.91 -26.22
CA ASN A 86 28.69 13.53 -27.53
C ASN A 86 29.80 14.60 -27.50
N GLU A 87 29.93 15.34 -26.39
CA GLU A 87 30.89 16.44 -26.25
C GLU A 87 32.27 15.97 -25.74
N GLN A 88 32.33 14.88 -24.97
CA GLN A 88 33.53 14.37 -24.31
C GLN A 88 33.52 12.83 -24.36
N ASP A 89 34.48 12.18 -25.02
CA ASP A 89 34.56 10.71 -25.15
C ASP A 89 34.83 9.94 -23.82
N HIS A 90 34.45 10.52 -22.67
CA HIS A 90 34.56 9.96 -21.33
C HIS A 90 33.41 10.44 -20.43
N CYS A 91 32.91 9.57 -19.55
CA CYS A 91 31.74 9.82 -18.70
C CYS A 91 32.12 10.23 -17.26
N ALA A 92 33.00 11.20 -17.11
CA ALA A 92 33.39 11.75 -15.81
C ALA A 92 32.54 12.99 -15.48
N ALA A 93 31.97 13.04 -14.28
CA ALA A 93 31.19 14.19 -13.83
C ALA A 93 32.11 15.39 -13.48
N PRO A 94 31.73 16.63 -13.82
CA PRO A 94 32.48 17.82 -13.43
C PRO A 94 32.20 18.14 -11.96
N ARG A 95 33.25 17.99 -11.12
CA ARG A 95 33.31 18.17 -9.66
C ARG A 95 32.79 16.97 -8.84
N GLY A 96 33.64 16.55 -7.91
CA GLY A 96 33.50 15.34 -7.14
C GLY A 96 32.35 15.40 -6.14
N ASP A 97 31.41 14.48 -6.32
CA ASP A 97 30.80 13.68 -5.26
C ASP A 97 30.22 12.43 -5.94
N ASN A 98 31.00 11.34 -5.94
CA ASN A 98 30.70 10.08 -6.64
C ASN A 98 29.52 9.28 -6.02
N ALA A 99 28.66 9.92 -5.23
CA ALA A 99 27.66 9.25 -4.39
C ALA A 99 26.23 9.82 -4.50
N SER A 100 25.94 10.80 -5.36
CA SER A 100 24.56 11.25 -5.58
C SER A 100 23.81 10.34 -6.58
N LEU A 101 22.52 10.11 -6.32
CA LEU A 101 21.64 9.33 -7.20
C LEU A 101 21.58 9.91 -8.62
N GLU A 102 21.61 11.25 -8.74
CA GLU A 102 21.66 12.00 -9.99
C GLU A 102 22.90 11.69 -10.84
N ALA A 103 24.09 11.69 -10.22
CA ALA A 103 25.35 11.40 -10.91
C ALA A 103 25.39 9.97 -11.46
N THR A 104 24.70 9.03 -10.79
CA THR A 104 24.60 7.64 -11.21
C THR A 104 23.77 7.50 -12.51
N PHE A 105 22.66 8.23 -12.63
CA PHE A 105 21.83 8.22 -13.84
C PHE A 105 22.52 8.87 -15.04
N VAL A 106 23.15 10.02 -14.85
CA VAL A 106 23.92 10.72 -15.89
C VAL A 106 25.04 9.81 -16.43
N LYS A 107 25.79 9.16 -15.54
CA LYS A 107 26.91 8.29 -15.90
C LYS A 107 26.43 7.03 -16.64
N ARG A 108 25.32 6.42 -16.19
CA ARG A 108 24.72 5.26 -16.87
C ARG A 108 24.33 5.61 -18.30
N CYS A 109 23.56 6.68 -18.52
CA CYS A 109 23.15 7.09 -19.87
C CYS A 109 24.33 7.50 -20.77
N CYS A 110 25.34 8.16 -20.22
CA CYS A 110 26.56 8.49 -20.95
C CYS A 110 27.29 7.23 -21.46
N HIS A 111 27.50 6.23 -20.59
CA HIS A 111 28.15 4.97 -20.98
C HIS A 111 27.34 4.21 -22.03
N CYS A 112 26.00 4.19 -21.91
CA CYS A 112 25.11 3.58 -22.91
C CYS A 112 25.22 4.24 -24.28
N CYS A 113 25.31 5.58 -24.32
CA CYS A 113 25.48 6.34 -25.55
C CYS A 113 26.84 6.09 -26.21
N LEU A 114 27.93 6.07 -25.43
CA LEU A 114 29.27 5.72 -25.92
C LEU A 114 29.34 4.30 -26.48
N LEU A 115 28.66 3.33 -25.85
CA LEU A 115 28.55 1.97 -26.38
C LEU A 115 27.85 1.95 -27.74
N GLY A 116 26.80 2.75 -27.92
CA GLY A 116 26.11 2.89 -29.22
C GLY A 116 27.03 3.44 -30.31
N ARG A 117 27.82 4.48 -29.98
CA ARG A 117 28.81 5.05 -30.90
C ARG A 117 29.93 4.06 -31.22
N ALA A 118 30.41 3.32 -30.23
CA ALA A 118 31.45 2.30 -30.42
C ALA A 118 30.96 1.14 -31.32
N ALA A 119 29.71 0.71 -31.16
CA ALA A 119 29.10 -0.29 -32.04
C ALA A 119 29.04 0.19 -33.49
N GLN A 120 28.65 1.45 -33.72
CA GLN A 120 28.66 2.08 -35.04
C GLN A 120 30.07 2.16 -35.63
N ALA A 121 31.07 2.58 -34.85
CA ALA A 121 32.46 2.66 -35.27
C ALA A 121 33.07 1.29 -35.66
N GLN A 122 32.55 0.21 -35.08
CA GLN A 122 32.94 -1.17 -35.38
C GLN A 122 32.08 -1.82 -36.48
N GLY A 123 31.14 -1.09 -37.09
CA GLY A 123 30.25 -1.59 -38.16
C GLY A 123 29.23 -2.63 -37.69
N GLN A 124 28.92 -2.67 -36.39
CA GLN A 124 27.92 -3.58 -35.82
C GLN A 124 26.50 -2.99 -35.92
N SER A 125 25.48 -3.85 -35.93
CA SER A 125 24.09 -3.39 -36.06
C SER A 125 23.64 -2.58 -34.83
N CYS A 126 22.97 -1.44 -35.07
CA CYS A 126 22.33 -0.65 -34.01
C CYS A 126 21.13 -1.35 -33.36
N GLU A 127 20.77 -2.54 -33.83
CA GLU A 127 19.86 -3.48 -33.18
C GLU A 127 20.62 -4.78 -32.89
N TYR A 128 21.16 -4.94 -31.68
CA TYR A 128 21.53 -6.24 -31.14
C TYR A 128 21.44 -6.33 -29.61
N SER A 129 21.00 -7.50 -29.14
CA SER A 129 20.60 -7.88 -27.79
C SER A 129 21.78 -8.03 -26.82
N LEU A 130 22.15 -6.95 -26.16
CA LEU A 130 22.80 -7.02 -24.84
C LEU A 130 21.73 -6.90 -23.76
N MET A 131 21.82 -7.72 -22.70
CA MET A 131 20.97 -7.64 -21.49
C MET A 131 21.29 -6.37 -20.67
N VAL A 132 21.22 -5.20 -21.29
CA VAL A 132 21.34 -3.90 -20.64
C VAL A 132 19.93 -3.37 -20.46
N GLY A 133 19.61 -2.87 -19.26
CA GLY A 133 18.24 -2.49 -18.90
C GLY A 133 17.56 -1.57 -19.93
N TYR A 134 16.23 -1.63 -20.02
CA TYR A 134 15.39 -1.02 -21.06
C TYR A 134 15.81 0.41 -21.47
N GLN A 135 16.05 1.29 -20.50
CA GLN A 135 16.46 2.67 -20.77
C GLN A 135 17.84 2.79 -21.42
N CYS A 136 18.80 1.95 -21.03
CA CYS A 136 20.13 1.94 -21.65
C CYS A 136 20.06 1.51 -23.12
N GLY A 137 19.19 0.55 -23.45
CA GLY A 137 18.96 0.10 -24.82
C GLY A 137 18.41 1.20 -25.73
N GLN A 138 17.50 2.04 -25.22
CA GLN A 138 16.99 3.19 -25.99
C GLN A 138 18.09 4.23 -26.28
N VAL A 139 18.90 4.56 -25.28
CA VAL A 139 20.01 5.51 -25.42
C VAL A 139 21.09 5.00 -26.37
N PHE A 140 21.43 3.72 -26.28
CA PHE A 140 22.37 3.05 -27.19
C PHE A 140 21.93 3.21 -28.65
N ARG A 141 20.66 2.89 -28.95
CA ARG A 141 20.11 2.99 -30.31
C ARG A 141 20.13 4.42 -30.82
N ALA A 142 19.71 5.38 -29.98
CA ALA A 142 19.68 6.79 -30.35
C ALA A 142 21.08 7.33 -30.72
N CYS A 143 22.12 6.98 -29.97
CA CYS A 143 23.48 7.44 -30.25
C CYS A 143 24.20 6.68 -31.38
N CYS A 144 23.84 5.42 -31.61
CA CYS A 144 24.35 4.62 -32.73
C CYS A 144 23.93 5.22 -34.08
N VAL A 145 22.67 5.65 -34.21
CA VAL A 145 22.14 6.25 -35.44
C VAL A 145 22.64 7.69 -35.67
N LYS A 146 22.84 8.48 -34.61
CA LYS A 146 23.16 9.92 -34.73
C LYS A 146 24.57 10.23 -35.23
N SER A 147 25.50 9.28 -35.17
CA SER A 147 26.90 9.46 -35.63
C SER A 147 27.05 9.39 -37.16
N GLN A 148 25.96 9.17 -37.89
CA GLN A 148 25.94 9.13 -39.35
C GLN A 148 25.85 10.52 -40.00
N GLU A 149 25.54 11.57 -39.24
CA GLU A 149 25.22 12.92 -39.77
C GLU A 149 26.35 13.97 -39.66
N THR A 150 27.54 13.69 -39.13
CA THR A 150 28.60 14.71 -39.05
C THR A 150 29.97 14.23 -39.52
N GLY A 151 30.28 14.58 -40.77
CA GLY A 151 31.64 14.76 -41.30
C GLY A 151 31.78 16.18 -41.89
N ASP A 152 32.04 17.16 -41.01
CA ASP A 152 33.06 18.25 -41.04
C ASP A 152 33.29 19.07 -42.35
N LEU A 153 33.37 20.42 -42.39
CA LEU A 153 33.74 21.51 -41.45
C LEU A 153 33.04 22.83 -41.88
N ASP A 154 32.49 23.72 -41.05
CA ASP A 154 32.96 24.56 -39.91
C ASP A 154 33.51 25.95 -40.31
N VAL A 155 33.24 26.95 -39.44
CA VAL A 155 33.93 28.22 -39.16
C VAL A 155 33.14 29.55 -39.34
N ARG A 156 32.66 30.01 -38.17
CA ARG A 156 32.70 31.38 -37.56
C ARG A 156 31.61 32.42 -37.79
N SER A 157 30.88 32.63 -36.68
CA SER A 157 30.53 33.87 -35.98
C SER A 157 29.97 35.04 -36.79
N LEU A 158 28.73 35.44 -36.48
CA LEU A 158 28.43 36.64 -35.67
C LEU A 158 26.91 36.84 -35.63
N GLN A 159 26.44 37.38 -34.52
CA GLN A 159 25.10 37.91 -34.37
C GLN A 159 24.84 39.06 -35.35
N GLU A 160 23.58 39.07 -35.81
CA GLU A 160 22.75 40.21 -36.16
C GLU A 160 22.97 40.98 -37.47
N THR A 161 21.83 41.05 -38.18
CA THR A 161 21.28 42.14 -39.01
C THR A 161 21.77 42.37 -40.45
N ASP A 162 20.75 42.35 -41.32
CA ASP A 162 20.48 43.21 -42.47
C ASP A 162 21.22 43.02 -43.81
N LYS A 163 20.48 42.37 -44.72
CA LYS A 163 19.92 42.90 -45.99
C LYS A 163 20.82 43.57 -47.04
N ILE A 164 20.63 43.04 -48.27
CA ILE A 164 20.63 43.69 -49.61
C ILE A 164 22.05 43.90 -50.21
N THR A 165 22.44 43.49 -51.43
CA THR A 165 21.89 43.63 -52.81
C THR A 165 22.71 42.69 -53.74
N GLU A 166 22.12 41.96 -54.71
CA GLU A 166 22.18 42.17 -56.19
C GLU A 166 23.62 42.34 -56.78
N VAL A 167 24.09 41.73 -57.89
CA VAL A 167 23.47 41.16 -59.11
C VAL A 167 24.56 40.51 -60.00
N GLN A 168 24.18 39.46 -60.78
CA GLN A 168 24.72 38.92 -62.07
C GLN A 168 26.20 38.45 -62.17
N GLU A 169 26.58 37.41 -62.94
CA GLU A 169 26.12 36.98 -64.27
C GLU A 169 26.00 35.45 -64.44
N GLU A 170 25.21 35.11 -65.45
CA GLU A 170 24.63 33.82 -65.83
C GLU A 170 25.58 32.93 -66.64
N GLN A 171 25.37 31.61 -66.53
CA GLN A 171 25.44 30.70 -67.67
C GLN A 171 24.35 29.63 -67.48
N GLU A 172 23.32 29.70 -68.34
CA GLU A 172 22.17 28.78 -68.38
C GLU A 172 22.61 27.35 -68.76
N ASP A 173 22.12 26.34 -68.01
CA ASP A 173 22.21 24.92 -68.36
C ASP A 173 20.91 24.48 -69.08
N PRO A 174 20.96 24.00 -70.35
CA PRO A 174 19.79 23.77 -71.22
C PRO A 174 18.78 22.68 -70.83
N TYR A 175 18.84 22.13 -69.61
CA TYR A 175 18.06 20.96 -69.18
C TYR A 175 17.40 21.11 -67.80
N LEU A 176 17.13 22.34 -67.36
CA LEU A 176 16.63 22.65 -66.00
C LEU A 176 15.20 22.13 -65.71
N ASN A 177 14.50 21.48 -66.65
CA ASN A 177 13.11 21.03 -66.47
C ASN A 177 12.79 19.59 -66.95
N ASP A 178 13.76 18.69 -67.09
CA ASP A 178 13.51 17.28 -67.44
C ASP A 178 13.07 16.45 -66.21
N ARG A 179 11.81 15.99 -66.17
CA ARG A 179 11.21 15.27 -65.03
C ARG A 179 11.67 13.81 -64.92
N CYS A 180 12.44 13.30 -65.90
CA CYS A 180 13.04 11.95 -65.84
C CYS A 180 14.49 11.94 -65.33
N ARG A 181 15.06 13.09 -64.90
CA ARG A 181 16.44 13.14 -64.39
C ARG A 181 16.57 12.41 -63.05
N GLY A 182 17.35 11.32 -63.03
CA GLY A 182 17.50 10.44 -61.86
C GLY A 182 16.61 9.18 -61.86
N GLY A 183 15.94 8.89 -62.98
CA GLY A 183 15.13 7.67 -63.16
C GLY A 183 13.62 7.91 -63.19
N GLY A 184 13.15 9.11 -62.83
CA GLY A 184 11.72 9.45 -62.82
C GLY A 184 10.87 8.50 -61.96
N PRO A 185 9.53 8.54 -62.08
CA PRO A 185 8.65 7.63 -61.35
C PRO A 185 8.69 6.18 -61.88
N CYS A 186 9.25 5.94 -63.08
CA CYS A 186 9.21 4.67 -63.79
C CYS A 186 10.27 3.66 -63.29
N LYS A 187 9.90 2.37 -63.20
CA LYS A 187 10.85 1.31 -62.79
C LYS A 187 11.93 0.97 -63.82
N GLN A 188 11.67 1.16 -65.12
CA GLN A 188 12.60 0.81 -66.21
C GLN A 188 12.92 2.01 -67.12
N GLN A 189 12.09 2.31 -68.13
CA GLN A 189 12.32 3.44 -69.03
C GLN A 189 11.31 4.58 -68.75
N CYS A 190 11.82 5.80 -68.69
CA CYS A 190 11.07 7.04 -68.47
C CYS A 190 11.29 7.97 -69.65
N ARG A 191 10.21 8.47 -70.26
CA ARG A 191 10.28 9.51 -71.29
C ARG A 191 9.38 10.67 -70.92
N ASP A 192 9.97 11.86 -70.79
CA ASP A 192 9.24 13.11 -70.58
C ASP A 192 8.83 13.69 -71.94
N THR A 193 7.54 14.01 -72.09
CA THR A 193 6.99 14.60 -73.32
C THR A 193 6.71 16.10 -73.16
N GLY A 194 7.00 16.68 -71.98
CA GLY A 194 6.78 18.08 -71.64
C GLY A 194 5.48 18.32 -70.87
N ASP A 195 4.40 17.61 -71.20
CA ASP A 195 3.11 17.69 -70.51
C ASP A 195 2.86 16.51 -69.53
N GLU A 196 3.35 15.31 -69.88
CA GLU A 196 3.24 14.11 -69.05
C GLU A 196 4.46 13.17 -69.15
N VAL A 197 4.65 12.34 -68.11
CA VAL A 197 5.73 11.35 -68.02
C VAL A 197 5.18 9.99 -68.42
N VAL A 198 5.71 9.42 -69.51
CA VAL A 198 5.29 8.12 -70.04
C VAL A 198 6.34 7.06 -69.69
N CYS A 199 5.91 6.00 -69.00
CA CYS A 199 6.76 4.87 -68.66
C CYS A 199 6.64 3.75 -69.72
N SER A 200 7.78 3.15 -70.07
CA SER A 200 7.83 1.96 -70.93
C SER A 200 8.75 0.89 -70.35
N CYS A 201 8.51 -0.35 -70.73
CA CYS A 201 9.32 -1.50 -70.31
C CYS A 201 10.31 -1.89 -71.41
N PHE A 202 11.42 -2.51 -71.02
CA PHE A 202 12.34 -3.15 -71.96
C PHE A 202 11.66 -4.34 -72.65
N VAL A 203 12.10 -4.68 -73.87
CA VAL A 203 11.59 -5.84 -74.61
C VAL A 203 11.76 -7.11 -73.77
N GLY A 204 10.71 -7.94 -73.69
CA GLY A 204 10.65 -9.10 -72.79
C GLY A 204 9.93 -8.82 -71.46
N TYR A 205 9.50 -7.58 -71.22
CA TYR A 205 8.74 -7.19 -70.02
C TYR A 205 7.43 -6.49 -70.39
N GLN A 206 6.38 -6.67 -69.58
CA GLN A 206 5.07 -6.05 -69.76
C GLN A 206 4.76 -5.03 -68.66
N LEU A 207 4.21 -3.87 -69.04
CA LEU A 207 3.81 -2.81 -68.12
C LEU A 207 2.51 -3.21 -67.42
N LEU A 208 2.52 -3.16 -66.09
CA LEU A 208 1.36 -3.43 -65.25
C LEU A 208 0.35 -2.29 -65.34
N SER A 209 -0.88 -2.55 -64.89
CA SER A 209 -2.00 -1.61 -64.92
C SER A 209 -1.81 -0.36 -64.06
N ASP A 210 -0.75 -0.31 -63.26
CA ASP A 210 -0.31 0.88 -62.50
C ASP A 210 0.41 1.92 -63.38
N GLY A 211 0.77 1.56 -64.62
CA GLY A 211 1.42 2.45 -65.58
C GLY A 211 2.89 2.75 -65.24
N VAL A 212 3.49 2.06 -64.27
CA VAL A 212 4.81 2.40 -63.70
C VAL A 212 5.73 1.18 -63.54
N SER A 213 5.18 0.00 -63.24
CA SER A 213 5.94 -1.22 -62.94
C SER A 213 5.97 -2.20 -64.12
N CYS A 214 7.07 -2.94 -64.27
CA CYS A 214 7.27 -3.90 -65.36
C CYS A 214 7.55 -5.32 -64.82
N GLU A 215 6.89 -6.34 -65.37
CA GLU A 215 7.11 -7.76 -65.06
C GLU A 215 7.62 -8.57 -66.26
N ASP A 216 8.37 -9.64 -65.99
CA ASP A 216 8.96 -10.53 -67.01
C ASP A 216 7.88 -11.32 -67.77
N VAL A 217 7.95 -11.33 -69.09
CA VAL A 217 7.02 -12.08 -69.94
C VAL A 217 7.56 -13.49 -70.15
N ASN A 218 6.87 -14.51 -69.63
CA ASN A 218 7.30 -15.90 -69.83
C ASN A 218 6.93 -16.40 -71.23
N GLU A 219 7.90 -16.43 -72.16
CA GLU A 219 7.67 -16.82 -73.56
C GLU A 219 7.38 -18.31 -73.74
N CYS A 220 7.79 -19.16 -72.78
CA CYS A 220 7.50 -20.60 -72.79
C CYS A 220 6.04 -20.91 -72.43
N ILE A 221 5.35 -20.05 -71.67
CA ILE A 221 3.92 -20.22 -71.30
C ILE A 221 3.01 -19.48 -72.27
N THR A 222 3.43 -18.29 -72.71
CA THR A 222 2.65 -17.48 -73.65
C THR A 222 2.71 -17.99 -75.09
N GLY A 223 3.61 -18.94 -75.39
CA GLY A 223 3.71 -19.60 -76.70
C GLY A 223 4.38 -18.76 -77.79
N SER A 224 5.03 -17.65 -77.41
CA SER A 224 5.71 -16.70 -78.28
C SER A 224 7.20 -17.04 -78.50
N HIS A 225 7.59 -18.30 -78.28
CA HIS A 225 8.96 -18.77 -78.43
C HIS A 225 9.25 -19.33 -79.84
N SER A 226 10.43 -19.01 -80.38
CA SER A 226 10.88 -19.47 -81.71
C SER A 226 11.67 -20.79 -81.67
N CYS A 227 11.47 -21.64 -80.66
CA CYS A 227 12.16 -22.94 -80.55
C CYS A 227 11.70 -23.90 -81.66
N ARG A 228 12.66 -24.56 -82.33
CA ARG A 228 12.38 -25.49 -83.44
C ARG A 228 11.86 -26.83 -82.89
N LEU A 229 11.10 -27.59 -83.68
CA LEU A 229 10.64 -28.94 -83.32
C LEU A 229 11.85 -29.80 -82.89
N GLY A 230 11.83 -30.30 -81.64
CA GLY A 230 12.93 -31.05 -81.02
C GLY A 230 13.84 -30.24 -80.07
N GLU A 231 13.51 -28.98 -79.79
CA GLU A 231 14.17 -28.16 -78.77
C GLU A 231 13.26 -27.92 -77.56
N SER A 232 13.80 -27.96 -76.35
CA SER A 232 13.07 -27.60 -75.13
C SER A 232 13.27 -26.13 -74.76
N CYS A 233 12.17 -25.41 -74.44
CA CYS A 233 12.16 -23.99 -74.08
C CYS A 233 12.41 -23.80 -72.58
N ILE A 234 13.32 -22.89 -72.21
CA ILE A 234 13.60 -22.51 -70.82
C ILE A 234 13.46 -20.99 -70.71
N ASN A 235 12.54 -20.53 -69.84
CA ASN A 235 12.33 -19.10 -69.56
C ASN A 235 13.49 -18.53 -68.74
N THR A 236 13.94 -17.33 -69.07
CA THR A 236 14.97 -16.59 -68.33
C THR A 236 14.50 -15.14 -68.11
N VAL A 237 15.02 -14.47 -67.09
CA VAL A 237 14.55 -13.11 -66.76
C VAL A 237 14.91 -12.14 -67.91
N GLY A 238 13.92 -11.73 -68.68
CA GLY A 238 13.95 -10.85 -69.85
C GLY A 238 14.03 -11.53 -71.23
N SER A 239 14.03 -12.87 -71.31
CA SER A 239 14.11 -13.64 -72.59
C SER A 239 13.91 -15.15 -72.40
N PHE A 240 13.94 -15.95 -73.47
CA PHE A 240 13.97 -17.43 -73.41
C PHE A 240 15.17 -18.01 -74.15
N ARG A 241 15.55 -19.26 -73.84
CA ARG A 241 16.54 -20.03 -74.62
C ARG A 241 16.03 -21.42 -75.00
N CYS A 242 16.42 -21.89 -76.19
CA CYS A 242 16.06 -23.19 -76.74
C CYS A 242 17.29 -24.12 -76.75
N GLN A 243 17.15 -25.37 -76.31
CA GLN A 243 18.23 -26.35 -76.27
C GLN A 243 17.90 -27.57 -77.16
N ARG A 244 18.82 -27.99 -78.05
CA ARG A 244 18.67 -29.13 -78.99
C ARG A 244 19.66 -30.25 -78.67
N ASP A 245 19.22 -31.51 -78.77
CA ASP A 245 20.06 -32.70 -78.82
C ASP A 245 19.98 -33.37 -80.20
N SER A 246 21.04 -33.35 -81.03
CA SER A 246 21.19 -34.28 -82.18
C SER A 246 22.57 -34.21 -82.88
N SER A 247 23.53 -35.04 -82.44
CA SER A 247 24.57 -35.68 -83.27
C SER A 247 24.25 -37.18 -83.30
N CYS A 248 24.34 -37.88 -84.44
CA CYS A 248 24.20 -39.35 -84.41
C CYS A 248 25.25 -39.91 -83.45
N GLY A 249 24.82 -40.69 -82.47
CA GLY A 249 25.71 -41.24 -81.46
C GLY A 249 26.83 -42.09 -82.07
N THR A 250 27.87 -42.37 -81.29
CA THR A 250 28.92 -43.33 -81.67
C THR A 250 28.29 -44.68 -82.05
N GLY A 251 28.67 -45.27 -83.18
CA GLY A 251 28.10 -46.53 -83.70
C GLY A 251 27.10 -46.37 -84.85
N TYR A 252 26.82 -45.14 -85.29
CA TYR A 252 25.97 -44.86 -86.45
C TYR A 252 26.67 -43.94 -87.46
N GLU A 253 26.52 -44.23 -88.76
CA GLU A 253 26.96 -43.37 -89.86
C GLU A 253 25.82 -42.46 -90.36
N LEU A 254 26.14 -41.20 -90.66
CA LEU A 254 25.17 -40.24 -91.18
C LEU A 254 25.03 -40.42 -92.70
N THR A 255 23.83 -40.80 -93.15
CA THR A 255 23.50 -40.86 -94.57
C THR A 255 23.19 -39.46 -95.13
N GLU A 256 23.32 -39.28 -96.44
CA GLU A 256 23.09 -37.98 -97.12
C GLU A 256 21.68 -37.39 -96.89
N ASP A 257 20.72 -38.24 -96.51
CA ASP A 257 19.33 -37.86 -96.18
C ASP A 257 19.12 -37.44 -94.71
N ASN A 258 20.20 -37.15 -93.98
CA ASN A 258 20.17 -36.76 -92.57
C ASN A 258 19.56 -37.84 -91.65
N SER A 259 19.72 -39.12 -92.03
CA SER A 259 19.28 -40.29 -91.25
C SER A 259 20.48 -41.11 -90.74
N CYS A 260 20.45 -41.56 -89.49
CA CYS A 260 21.53 -42.34 -88.89
C CYS A 260 21.35 -43.84 -89.23
N LYS A 261 22.34 -44.46 -89.87
CA LYS A 261 22.37 -45.90 -90.15
C LYS A 261 23.37 -46.60 -89.23
N ASP A 262 23.01 -47.77 -88.73
CA ASP A 262 23.85 -48.57 -87.82
C ASP A 262 25.10 -49.14 -88.50
N ILE A 263 26.23 -49.16 -87.81
CA ILE A 263 27.48 -49.77 -88.28
C ILE A 263 27.52 -51.21 -87.75
N ASP A 264 27.41 -52.21 -88.62
CA ASP A 264 27.54 -53.62 -88.17
C ASP A 264 29.01 -53.98 -87.93
N GLU A 265 29.47 -53.88 -86.67
CA GLU A 265 30.86 -54.15 -86.30
C GLU A 265 31.24 -55.64 -86.36
N CYS A 266 30.25 -56.54 -86.33
CA CYS A 266 30.47 -57.98 -86.47
C CYS A 266 30.74 -58.37 -87.94
N GLU A 267 30.05 -57.75 -88.89
CA GLU A 267 30.27 -57.98 -90.33
C GLU A 267 31.50 -57.23 -90.87
N SER A 268 31.75 -56.03 -90.34
CA SER A 268 32.91 -55.21 -90.73
C SER A 268 34.24 -55.60 -90.06
N GLY A 269 34.22 -56.58 -89.15
CA GLY A 269 35.43 -57.20 -88.56
C GLY A 269 36.21 -56.30 -87.58
N ILE A 270 35.58 -55.22 -87.10
CA ILE A 270 36.17 -54.24 -86.18
C ILE A 270 35.78 -54.48 -84.71
N HIS A 271 35.19 -55.65 -84.40
CA HIS A 271 34.83 -56.06 -83.04
C HIS A 271 36.03 -56.62 -82.23
N ASN A 272 36.02 -56.42 -80.91
CA ASN A 272 37.09 -56.87 -80.01
C ASN A 272 36.72 -58.09 -79.14
N CYS A 273 35.74 -58.90 -79.57
CA CYS A 273 35.37 -60.14 -78.87
C CYS A 273 36.52 -61.16 -78.79
N LEU A 274 36.76 -61.73 -77.60
CA LEU A 274 37.70 -62.84 -77.38
C LEU A 274 37.24 -64.12 -78.13
N PRO A 275 38.16 -65.05 -78.48
CA PRO A 275 37.84 -66.26 -79.26
C PRO A 275 36.74 -67.17 -78.67
N ASP A 276 36.54 -67.13 -77.36
CA ASP A 276 35.54 -67.93 -76.64
C ASP A 276 34.15 -67.27 -76.58
N PHE A 277 34.00 -66.09 -77.17
CA PHE A 277 32.77 -65.30 -77.20
C PHE A 277 32.28 -65.14 -78.64
N ILE A 278 30.95 -65.15 -78.81
CA ILE A 278 30.30 -64.94 -80.12
C ILE A 278 29.90 -63.47 -80.23
N CYS A 279 30.28 -62.80 -81.33
CA CYS A 279 29.85 -61.43 -81.65
C CYS A 279 28.39 -61.42 -82.12
N GLN A 280 27.57 -60.57 -81.52
CA GLN A 280 26.20 -60.31 -81.94
C GLN A 280 26.03 -58.81 -82.17
N ASN A 281 25.71 -58.40 -83.39
CA ASN A 281 25.45 -56.99 -83.70
C ASN A 281 24.15 -56.50 -83.03
N THR A 282 24.15 -55.27 -82.54
CA THR A 282 23.00 -54.58 -81.95
C THR A 282 22.93 -53.16 -82.51
N LEU A 283 21.75 -52.56 -82.57
CA LEU A 283 21.62 -51.20 -83.11
C LEU A 283 22.49 -50.21 -82.29
N GLY A 284 23.57 -49.74 -82.89
CA GLY A 284 24.55 -48.77 -82.41
C GLY A 284 25.80 -49.36 -81.76
N SER A 285 25.95 -50.70 -81.70
CA SER A 285 27.11 -51.37 -81.08
C SER A 285 27.08 -52.90 -81.27
N PHE A 286 28.11 -53.63 -80.85
CA PHE A 286 28.11 -55.11 -80.80
C PHE A 286 28.19 -55.65 -79.37
N ARG A 287 27.68 -56.87 -79.14
CA ARG A 287 27.78 -57.58 -77.85
C ARG A 287 28.46 -58.94 -78.00
N CYS A 288 29.44 -59.21 -77.16
CA CYS A 288 30.09 -60.53 -77.07
C CYS A 288 29.35 -61.40 -76.05
N ARG A 289 28.87 -62.59 -76.44
CA ARG A 289 28.21 -63.55 -75.52
C ARG A 289 29.06 -64.79 -75.27
N PRO A 290 29.22 -65.24 -74.01
CA PRO A 290 29.94 -66.46 -73.67
C PRO A 290 29.15 -67.71 -74.10
N LYS A 291 29.87 -68.77 -74.49
CA LYS A 291 29.26 -70.03 -74.98
C LYS A 291 28.59 -70.91 -73.90
N LEU A 292 28.69 -70.60 -72.59
CA LEU A 292 28.19 -71.44 -71.48
C LEU A 292 27.41 -70.64 -70.40
N GLN A 293 26.23 -71.10 -69.96
CA GLN A 293 25.35 -70.45 -68.96
C GLN A 293 25.13 -71.30 -67.68
N CYS A 294 25.12 -70.69 -66.48
CA CYS A 294 24.89 -71.32 -65.16
C CYS A 294 23.40 -71.57 -64.81
N LYS A 295 23.14 -72.45 -63.83
CA LYS A 295 21.79 -72.78 -63.29
C LYS A 295 21.27 -71.67 -62.33
N SER A 296 19.94 -71.57 -62.18
CA SER A 296 19.28 -70.62 -61.27
C SER A 296 19.76 -70.79 -59.81
N GLY A 297 19.96 -69.68 -59.09
CA GLY A 297 20.50 -69.67 -57.71
C GLY A 297 22.02 -69.48 -57.64
N PHE A 298 22.70 -69.42 -58.79
CA PHE A 298 24.15 -69.25 -58.87
C PHE A 298 24.52 -68.08 -59.80
N ILE A 299 25.56 -67.32 -59.47
CA ILE A 299 26.16 -66.28 -60.32
C ILE A 299 27.50 -66.78 -60.88
N GLN A 300 27.88 -66.26 -62.05
CA GLN A 300 29.07 -66.71 -62.78
C GLN A 300 30.24 -65.75 -62.52
N ASP A 301 31.36 -66.28 -62.02
CA ASP A 301 32.60 -65.52 -61.82
C ASP A 301 33.32 -65.26 -63.17
N ALA A 302 34.28 -64.33 -63.19
CA ALA A 302 35.07 -63.91 -64.34
C ALA A 302 35.83 -65.06 -65.04
N LEU A 303 36.03 -66.19 -64.36
CA LEU A 303 36.64 -67.42 -64.92
C LEU A 303 35.61 -68.46 -65.42
N GLY A 304 34.31 -68.15 -65.39
CA GLY A 304 33.25 -69.03 -65.90
C GLY A 304 32.69 -70.05 -64.91
N ASN A 305 33.07 -69.98 -63.63
CA ASN A 305 32.59 -70.88 -62.56
C ASN A 305 31.31 -70.34 -61.90
N CYS A 306 30.38 -71.23 -61.52
CA CYS A 306 29.11 -70.85 -60.86
C CYS A 306 29.26 -70.86 -59.33
N ILE A 307 28.96 -69.75 -58.65
CA ILE A 307 28.97 -69.60 -57.19
C ILE A 307 27.56 -69.31 -56.67
N ASP A 308 27.23 -69.85 -55.49
CA ASP A 308 25.92 -69.72 -54.84
C ASP A 308 25.57 -68.26 -54.45
N ILE A 309 24.30 -67.87 -54.57
CA ILE A 309 23.80 -66.55 -54.16
C ILE A 309 23.41 -66.60 -52.69
N ASN A 310 24.05 -65.81 -51.82
CA ASN A 310 23.63 -65.73 -50.42
C ASN A 310 22.44 -64.78 -50.24
N GLU A 311 21.22 -65.31 -50.18
CA GLU A 311 20.01 -64.48 -50.10
C GLU A 311 19.86 -63.76 -48.75
N CYS A 312 20.49 -64.25 -47.67
CA CYS A 312 20.43 -63.60 -46.35
C CYS A 312 21.26 -62.31 -46.26
N LEU A 313 22.12 -62.03 -47.27
CA LEU A 313 22.86 -60.77 -47.39
C LEU A 313 22.22 -59.80 -48.41
N SER A 314 21.10 -60.19 -49.02
CA SER A 314 20.36 -59.35 -49.97
C SER A 314 19.62 -58.22 -49.26
N ILE A 315 19.54 -57.04 -49.90
CA ILE A 315 18.88 -55.83 -49.36
C ILE A 315 17.37 -56.05 -49.17
N SER A 316 16.76 -56.96 -49.93
CA SER A 316 15.38 -57.39 -49.74
C SER A 316 15.34 -58.46 -48.65
N ALA A 317 15.07 -58.09 -47.40
CA ALA A 317 14.94 -59.02 -46.27
C ALA A 317 14.02 -60.21 -46.64
N PRO A 318 14.57 -61.42 -46.84
CA PRO A 318 13.84 -62.49 -47.55
C PRO A 318 12.93 -63.31 -46.62
N CYS A 319 13.03 -63.10 -45.30
CA CYS A 319 12.21 -63.74 -44.27
C CYS A 319 11.21 -62.75 -43.63
N PRO A 320 10.00 -63.20 -43.21
CA PRO A 320 9.02 -62.36 -42.52
C PRO A 320 9.52 -61.82 -41.17
N THR A 321 8.97 -60.69 -40.74
CA THR A 321 9.32 -60.04 -39.47
C THR A 321 9.23 -61.02 -38.29
N GLY A 322 10.30 -61.16 -37.51
CA GLY A 322 10.37 -62.07 -36.35
C GLY A 322 10.95 -63.48 -36.64
N HIS A 323 11.46 -63.72 -37.85
CA HIS A 323 12.14 -64.96 -38.23
C HIS A 323 13.60 -64.69 -38.62
N THR A 324 14.51 -65.61 -38.29
CA THR A 324 15.94 -65.53 -38.61
C THR A 324 16.23 -66.28 -39.92
N CYS A 325 16.98 -65.67 -40.85
CA CYS A 325 17.36 -66.23 -42.16
C CYS A 325 18.63 -67.10 -42.06
N ILE A 326 18.64 -68.26 -42.74
CA ILE A 326 19.78 -69.17 -42.84
C ILE A 326 20.02 -69.51 -44.32
N ASN A 327 21.20 -69.19 -44.86
CA ASN A 327 21.58 -69.45 -46.25
C ASN A 327 21.87 -70.94 -46.47
N THR A 328 21.44 -71.50 -47.60
CA THR A 328 21.66 -72.89 -48.02
C THR A 328 22.14 -72.94 -49.47
N GLU A 329 22.81 -74.01 -49.90
CA GLU A 329 23.33 -74.07 -51.27
C GLU A 329 22.19 -74.08 -52.30
N GLY A 330 22.07 -72.99 -53.06
CA GLY A 330 21.03 -72.72 -54.06
C GLY A 330 19.73 -72.11 -53.52
N SER A 331 19.59 -71.84 -52.22
CA SER A 331 18.35 -71.30 -51.60
C SER A 331 18.53 -70.81 -50.13
N TYR A 332 17.45 -70.44 -49.42
CA TYR A 332 17.49 -70.04 -48.00
C TYR A 332 16.30 -70.58 -47.17
N THR A 333 16.43 -70.59 -45.83
CA THR A 333 15.37 -71.02 -44.88
C THR A 333 15.15 -70.01 -43.74
N CYS A 334 13.94 -69.97 -43.15
CA CYS A 334 13.56 -69.00 -42.10
C CYS A 334 13.04 -69.69 -40.82
N GLN A 335 13.54 -69.32 -39.63
CA GLN A 335 13.15 -69.90 -38.34
C GLN A 335 12.50 -68.89 -37.37
N LYS A 336 11.41 -69.26 -36.66
CA LYS A 336 10.63 -68.38 -35.76
C LYS A 336 11.27 -68.21 -34.37
N ASN A 337 11.39 -66.97 -33.88
CA ASN A 337 11.90 -66.68 -32.54
C ASN A 337 10.75 -66.56 -31.51
N VAL A 338 10.82 -67.29 -30.39
CA VAL A 338 9.91 -67.13 -29.23
C VAL A 338 10.67 -66.37 -28.12
N PRO A 339 10.18 -65.20 -27.67
CA PRO A 339 10.88 -64.42 -26.65
C PRO A 339 10.74 -65.06 -25.25
N ASN A 340 11.85 -65.18 -24.52
CA ASN A 340 11.86 -65.60 -23.12
C ASN A 340 11.80 -64.36 -22.22
N CYS A 341 10.74 -64.19 -21.44
CA CYS A 341 10.58 -63.04 -20.54
C CYS A 341 11.40 -63.24 -19.25
N GLY A 342 12.19 -62.23 -18.87
CA GLY A 342 12.95 -62.22 -17.62
C GLY A 342 12.06 -62.16 -16.37
N ARG A 343 12.66 -62.25 -15.17
CA ARG A 343 11.93 -62.10 -13.90
C ARG A 343 11.24 -60.73 -13.83
N GLY A 344 10.04 -60.68 -13.25
CA GLY A 344 9.22 -59.46 -13.15
C GLY A 344 8.36 -59.17 -14.39
N TYR A 345 8.42 -60.01 -15.42
CA TYR A 345 7.61 -59.88 -16.63
C TYR A 345 6.88 -61.20 -16.94
N HIS A 346 5.67 -61.09 -17.48
CA HIS A 346 4.90 -62.22 -18.00
C HIS A 346 4.60 -62.04 -19.49
N LEU A 347 4.38 -63.13 -20.23
CA LEU A 347 3.95 -63.00 -21.63
C LEU A 347 2.51 -62.48 -21.70
N ASN A 348 2.26 -61.61 -22.69
CA ASN A 348 0.89 -61.27 -23.08
C ASN A 348 0.12 -62.51 -23.58
N GLU A 349 -1.21 -62.42 -23.65
CA GLU A 349 -2.10 -63.53 -24.08
C GLU A 349 -1.76 -64.09 -25.47
N GLU A 350 -1.08 -63.32 -26.33
CA GLU A 350 -0.68 -63.69 -27.69
C GLU A 350 0.74 -64.31 -27.76
N GLY A 351 1.51 -64.30 -26.67
CA GLY A 351 2.84 -64.90 -26.60
C GLY A 351 3.93 -64.15 -27.38
N THR A 352 3.71 -62.86 -27.68
CA THR A 352 4.54 -62.05 -28.59
C THR A 352 5.36 -60.98 -27.88
N ARG A 353 4.95 -60.52 -26.69
CA ARG A 353 5.66 -59.48 -25.92
C ARG A 353 5.60 -59.73 -24.42
N CYS A 354 6.63 -59.27 -23.72
CA CYS A 354 6.70 -59.30 -22.26
C CYS A 354 6.00 -58.06 -21.68
N VAL A 355 5.06 -58.30 -20.77
CA VAL A 355 4.34 -57.27 -20.00
C VAL A 355 4.82 -57.33 -18.56
N ASP A 356 5.00 -56.16 -17.97
CA ASP A 356 5.41 -56.00 -16.58
C ASP A 356 4.36 -56.58 -15.62
N VAL A 357 4.81 -57.29 -14.58
CA VAL A 357 3.91 -57.81 -13.55
C VAL A 357 3.69 -56.71 -12.51
N ASP A 358 2.46 -56.21 -12.37
CA ASP A 358 2.16 -55.23 -11.33
C ASP A 358 2.08 -55.90 -9.95
N GLU A 359 3.21 -55.92 -9.22
CA GLU A 359 3.27 -56.52 -7.89
C GLU A 359 2.56 -55.66 -6.82
N CYS A 360 2.12 -54.44 -7.16
CA CYS A 360 1.34 -53.57 -6.26
C CYS A 360 -0.17 -53.74 -6.43
N ALA A 361 -0.64 -54.57 -7.37
CA ALA A 361 -2.05 -54.83 -7.58
C ALA A 361 -2.63 -55.74 -6.46
N PRO A 362 -3.84 -55.44 -5.95
CA PRO A 362 -4.47 -56.25 -4.90
C PRO A 362 -4.71 -57.69 -5.39
N PRO A 363 -4.49 -58.73 -4.56
CA PRO A 363 -4.44 -58.72 -3.09
C PRO A 363 -3.03 -58.64 -2.47
N ALA A 364 -1.98 -58.39 -3.26
CA ALA A 364 -0.62 -58.34 -2.74
C ALA A 364 -0.34 -56.98 -2.07
N GLU A 365 -0.05 -56.99 -0.76
CA GLU A 365 0.58 -55.86 -0.06
C GLU A 365 2.06 -56.21 0.21
N PRO A 366 2.94 -56.15 -0.80
CA PRO A 366 4.33 -56.58 -0.64
C PRO A 366 5.15 -55.64 0.25
N CYS A 367 4.65 -54.43 0.51
CA CYS A 367 5.28 -53.42 1.36
C CYS A 367 4.69 -53.42 2.78
N GLY A 368 5.55 -53.35 3.80
CA GLY A 368 5.14 -53.34 5.22
C GLY A 368 4.37 -52.08 5.65
N ARG A 369 3.89 -52.06 6.92
CA ARG A 369 3.12 -50.94 7.47
C ARG A 369 3.88 -49.60 7.33
N GLY A 370 3.19 -48.58 6.82
CA GLY A 370 3.76 -47.24 6.61
C GLY A 370 4.44 -47.02 5.24
N HIS A 371 4.54 -48.06 4.41
CA HIS A 371 5.08 -47.96 3.06
C HIS A 371 3.98 -47.90 1.98
N ARG A 372 4.27 -47.23 0.87
CA ARG A 372 3.51 -47.22 -0.38
C ARG A 372 4.29 -48.05 -1.41
N CYS A 373 3.61 -49.00 -2.05
CA CYS A 373 4.15 -49.75 -3.18
C CYS A 373 4.11 -48.89 -4.44
N VAL A 374 5.23 -48.82 -5.16
CA VAL A 374 5.32 -48.19 -6.47
C VAL A 374 5.86 -49.23 -7.45
N ASN A 375 5.02 -49.61 -8.41
CA ASN A 375 5.41 -50.56 -9.44
C ASN A 375 6.45 -49.91 -10.39
N SER A 376 7.45 -50.67 -10.81
CA SER A 376 8.41 -50.26 -11.82
C SER A 376 8.67 -51.40 -12.82
N PRO A 377 9.07 -51.10 -14.06
CA PRO A 377 9.27 -52.15 -15.05
C PRO A 377 10.28 -53.22 -14.59
N GLY A 378 9.79 -54.43 -14.33
CA GLY A 378 10.51 -55.63 -13.91
C GLY A 378 10.68 -55.80 -12.40
N SER A 379 10.14 -54.91 -11.57
CA SER A 379 10.20 -54.97 -10.10
C SER A 379 9.36 -53.86 -9.46
N PHE A 380 8.88 -54.07 -8.25
CA PHE A 380 8.34 -52.99 -7.42
C PHE A 380 9.41 -52.37 -6.49
N ARG A 381 9.10 -51.18 -5.94
CA ARG A 381 9.82 -50.60 -4.80
C ARG A 381 8.86 -50.06 -3.75
N CYS A 382 9.29 -50.06 -2.49
CA CYS A 382 8.51 -49.54 -1.37
C CYS A 382 9.05 -48.18 -0.93
N GLU A 383 8.23 -47.14 -1.03
CA GLU A 383 8.55 -45.79 -0.57
C GLU A 383 7.79 -45.49 0.73
N CYS A 384 8.32 -44.64 1.60
CA CYS A 384 7.56 -44.22 2.78
C CYS A 384 6.33 -43.40 2.38
N LYS A 385 5.21 -43.63 3.07
CA LYS A 385 4.03 -42.77 2.96
C LYS A 385 4.38 -41.34 3.41
N THR A 386 3.67 -40.36 2.88
CA THR A 386 3.82 -38.95 3.32
C THR A 386 3.62 -38.85 4.83
N GLY A 387 4.45 -38.06 5.52
CA GLY A 387 4.49 -37.99 6.99
C GLY A 387 5.46 -38.98 7.64
N TYR A 388 6.11 -39.86 6.87
CA TYR A 388 7.10 -40.82 7.38
C TYR A 388 8.47 -40.62 6.73
N TYR A 389 9.53 -40.94 7.48
CA TYR A 389 10.90 -40.97 6.95
C TYR A 389 11.49 -42.38 7.05
N PHE A 390 12.39 -42.70 6.13
CA PHE A 390 13.07 -44.00 6.12
C PHE A 390 14.21 -43.99 7.13
N ASP A 391 14.12 -44.85 8.14
CA ASP A 391 15.21 -45.07 9.08
C ASP A 391 16.12 -46.21 8.58
N GLY A 392 17.39 -45.87 8.29
CA GLY A 392 18.37 -46.81 7.76
C GLY A 392 18.78 -47.91 8.75
N ILE A 393 18.55 -47.71 10.06
CA ILE A 393 18.90 -48.68 11.10
C ILE A 393 17.78 -49.71 11.27
N SER A 394 16.54 -49.27 11.49
CA SER A 394 15.39 -50.16 11.65
C SER A 394 14.84 -50.71 10.33
N ARG A 395 15.26 -50.17 9.17
CA ARG A 395 14.76 -50.51 7.82
C ARG A 395 13.24 -50.34 7.69
N MET A 396 12.63 -49.46 8.49
CA MET A 396 11.19 -49.19 8.46
C MET A 396 10.93 -47.69 8.31
N CYS A 397 9.73 -47.37 7.84
CA CYS A 397 9.22 -46.00 7.84
C CYS A 397 8.78 -45.61 9.26
N VAL A 398 9.46 -44.61 9.83
CA VAL A 398 9.16 -44.05 11.14
C VAL A 398 8.41 -42.75 10.95
N ASP A 399 7.41 -42.53 11.78
CA ASP A 399 6.60 -41.32 11.79
C ASP A 399 7.47 -40.08 12.01
N VAL A 400 7.25 -39.03 11.21
CA VAL A 400 7.91 -37.74 11.41
C VAL A 400 7.12 -36.99 12.46
N ASN A 401 7.66 -36.84 13.66
CA ASN A 401 7.05 -35.97 14.66
C ASN A 401 7.18 -34.49 14.23
N GLU A 402 6.17 -33.95 13.55
CA GLU A 402 6.27 -32.60 13.01
C GLU A 402 6.25 -31.53 14.10
N CYS A 403 5.58 -31.80 15.24
CA CYS A 403 5.58 -30.91 16.40
C CYS A 403 6.98 -30.73 17.00
N GLN A 404 7.79 -31.79 17.03
CA GLN A 404 9.17 -31.74 17.53
C GLN A 404 10.13 -31.18 16.46
N ARG A 405 9.88 -31.49 15.18
CA ARG A 405 10.73 -31.06 14.08
C ARG A 405 10.59 -29.56 13.77
N TYR A 406 9.41 -28.99 14.00
CA TYR A 406 9.10 -27.59 13.71
C TYR A 406 8.37 -26.91 14.90
N PRO A 407 9.05 -26.78 16.05
CA PRO A 407 8.43 -26.27 17.27
C PRO A 407 7.93 -24.82 17.09
N GLY A 408 6.68 -24.56 17.47
CA GLY A 408 6.06 -23.23 17.43
C GLY A 408 5.77 -22.67 16.03
N ARG A 409 5.94 -23.45 14.96
CA ARG A 409 5.66 -23.01 13.57
C ARG A 409 4.43 -23.65 12.93
N LEU A 410 3.98 -24.79 13.45
CA LEU A 410 2.90 -25.56 12.83
C LEU A 410 1.49 -25.19 13.31
N CYS A 411 1.36 -24.92 14.60
CA CYS A 411 0.10 -24.62 15.26
C CYS A 411 0.24 -23.28 15.97
N GLY A 412 -0.84 -22.50 16.05
CA GLY A 412 -0.87 -21.24 16.79
C GLY A 412 -0.57 -21.43 18.27
N HIS A 413 -1.19 -22.44 18.90
CA HIS A 413 -1.03 -22.74 20.33
C HIS A 413 -0.41 -24.12 20.58
N LYS A 414 -1.21 -25.19 20.62
CA LYS A 414 -0.75 -26.54 21.01
C LYS A 414 -0.72 -27.46 19.79
N CYS A 415 0.37 -28.22 19.66
CA CYS A 415 0.57 -29.23 18.61
C CYS A 415 0.62 -30.62 19.23
N GLU A 416 -0.17 -31.54 18.72
CA GLU A 416 -0.16 -32.96 19.12
C GLU A 416 0.15 -33.82 17.91
N ASN A 417 1.20 -34.64 18.02
CA ASN A 417 1.64 -35.50 16.93
C ASN A 417 0.71 -36.71 16.80
N THR A 418 0.36 -37.06 15.56
CA THR A 418 -0.42 -38.25 15.22
C THR A 418 0.34 -39.11 14.21
N LEU A 419 -0.08 -40.35 13.97
CA LEU A 419 0.63 -41.18 12.99
C LEU A 419 0.38 -40.66 11.56
N GLY A 420 1.45 -40.19 10.91
CA GLY A 420 1.49 -39.66 9.54
C GLY A 420 1.10 -38.19 9.40
N SER A 421 0.81 -37.48 10.49
CA SER A 421 0.38 -36.08 10.51
C SER A 421 0.39 -35.53 11.94
N TYR A 422 -0.07 -34.30 12.15
CA TYR A 422 -0.30 -33.70 13.46
C TYR A 422 -1.68 -33.04 13.54
N ILE A 423 -2.14 -32.76 14.77
CA ILE A 423 -3.38 -32.02 15.07
C ILE A 423 -3.03 -30.80 15.94
N CYS A 424 -3.65 -29.66 15.61
CA CYS A 424 -3.53 -28.45 16.40
C CYS A 424 -4.75 -28.29 17.33
N SER A 425 -4.50 -27.81 18.54
CA SER A 425 -5.55 -27.39 19.49
C SER A 425 -5.26 -26.02 20.06
N CYS A 426 -6.31 -25.32 20.46
CA CYS A 426 -6.24 -23.97 20.99
C CYS A 426 -6.46 -23.96 22.50
N SER A 427 -5.74 -23.09 23.21
CA SER A 427 -5.97 -22.78 24.61
C SER A 427 -7.38 -22.22 24.84
N VAL A 428 -7.84 -22.23 26.11
CA VAL A 428 -9.09 -21.59 26.51
C VAL A 428 -9.14 -20.12 26.06
N GLY A 429 -10.32 -19.64 25.67
CA GLY A 429 -10.50 -18.29 25.07
C GLY A 429 -10.27 -18.24 23.55
N PHE A 430 -9.90 -19.35 22.92
CA PHE A 430 -9.63 -19.41 21.48
C PHE A 430 -10.31 -20.57 20.78
N ARG A 431 -10.65 -20.37 19.51
CA ARG A 431 -11.20 -21.41 18.63
C ARG A 431 -10.23 -21.71 17.50
N LEU A 432 -10.23 -22.96 17.04
CA LEU A 432 -9.43 -23.36 15.89
C LEU A 432 -10.04 -22.76 14.62
N SER A 433 -9.21 -22.06 13.84
CA SER A 433 -9.59 -21.45 12.57
C SER A 433 -9.84 -22.53 11.49
N VAL A 434 -10.43 -22.11 10.37
CA VAL A 434 -10.78 -22.98 9.22
C VAL A 434 -9.56 -23.70 8.65
N ASP A 435 -8.38 -23.08 8.76
CA ASP A 435 -7.11 -23.67 8.31
C ASP A 435 -6.64 -24.86 9.16
N GLY A 436 -7.32 -25.14 10.29
CA GLY A 436 -6.98 -26.23 11.21
C GLY A 436 -5.66 -26.03 11.97
N ARG A 437 -5.06 -24.83 11.90
CA ARG A 437 -3.72 -24.52 12.46
C ARG A 437 -3.70 -23.26 13.33
N SER A 438 -4.35 -22.20 12.86
CA SER A 438 -4.40 -20.91 13.54
C SER A 438 -5.47 -20.89 14.63
N CYS A 439 -5.22 -20.15 15.71
CA CYS A 439 -6.18 -19.96 16.79
C CYS A 439 -6.74 -18.54 16.73
N GLU A 440 -8.04 -18.42 16.57
CA GLU A 440 -8.77 -17.15 16.59
C GLU A 440 -9.32 -16.90 17.99
N ASP A 441 -9.22 -15.65 18.42
CA ASP A 441 -9.79 -15.18 19.67
C ASP A 441 -11.32 -15.32 19.68
N ILE A 442 -11.87 -15.86 20.77
CA ILE A 442 -13.33 -15.97 20.94
C ILE A 442 -13.81 -14.66 21.52
N ASN A 443 -14.72 -13.97 20.83
CA ASN A 443 -15.32 -12.76 21.39
C ASN A 443 -16.41 -13.11 22.41
N GLU A 444 -16.06 -13.23 23.69
CA GLU A 444 -17.03 -13.55 24.75
C GLU A 444 -18.06 -12.43 24.97
N CYS A 445 -17.76 -11.18 24.60
CA CYS A 445 -18.72 -10.08 24.73
C CYS A 445 -19.97 -10.25 23.85
N SER A 446 -19.93 -11.15 22.86
CA SER A 446 -21.08 -11.46 22.01
C SER A 446 -22.26 -12.06 22.81
N SER A 447 -22.00 -12.73 23.94
CA SER A 447 -23.04 -13.28 24.83
C SER A 447 -23.45 -12.32 25.94
N SER A 448 -22.89 -11.10 25.98
CA SER A 448 -23.11 -10.09 27.03
C SER A 448 -22.91 -10.65 28.46
N PRO A 449 -21.73 -11.20 28.80
CA PRO A 449 -21.48 -11.79 30.10
C PRO A 449 -21.44 -10.74 31.22
N CYS A 450 -20.96 -9.53 30.91
CA CYS A 450 -20.83 -8.43 31.86
C CYS A 450 -22.17 -7.75 32.14
N SER A 451 -22.36 -7.30 33.38
CA SER A 451 -23.55 -6.54 33.78
C SER A 451 -23.68 -5.16 33.11
N GLN A 452 -22.56 -4.56 32.71
CA GLN A 452 -22.48 -3.25 32.08
C GLN A 452 -21.63 -3.30 30.80
N GLU A 453 -20.41 -2.75 30.82
CA GLU A 453 -19.55 -2.68 29.63
C GLU A 453 -18.64 -3.91 29.56
N CYS A 454 -18.51 -4.48 28.36
CA CYS A 454 -17.65 -5.62 28.09
C CYS A 454 -16.63 -5.22 27.02
N ALA A 455 -15.36 -5.50 27.28
CA ALA A 455 -14.31 -5.39 26.29
C ALA A 455 -13.70 -6.77 26.04
N ASN A 456 -13.68 -7.15 24.77
CA ASN A 456 -13.00 -8.35 24.34
C ASN A 456 -11.49 -8.11 24.34
N VAL A 457 -10.74 -9.01 24.96
CA VAL A 457 -9.28 -8.94 25.09
C VAL A 457 -8.70 -10.21 24.48
N TYR A 458 -7.45 -10.18 24.02
CA TYR A 458 -6.85 -11.39 23.46
C TYR A 458 -6.76 -12.52 24.49
N GLY A 459 -7.55 -13.58 24.29
CA GLY A 459 -7.66 -14.78 25.11
C GLY A 459 -8.64 -14.72 26.27
N SER A 460 -9.34 -13.59 26.47
CA SER A 460 -10.37 -13.45 27.50
C SER A 460 -11.22 -12.20 27.28
N TYR A 461 -12.07 -11.86 28.25
CA TYR A 461 -12.78 -10.59 28.26
C TYR A 461 -12.55 -9.86 29.59
N GLN A 462 -12.78 -8.55 29.58
CA GLN A 462 -12.77 -7.72 30.79
C GLN A 462 -14.09 -6.95 30.89
N CYS A 463 -14.66 -6.94 32.08
CA CYS A 463 -15.84 -6.15 32.39
C CYS A 463 -15.45 -4.80 32.97
N TYR A 464 -16.08 -3.74 32.49
CA TYR A 464 -15.92 -2.39 33.02
C TYR A 464 -17.24 -1.85 33.55
N CYS A 465 -17.13 -1.14 34.66
CA CYS A 465 -18.26 -0.48 35.30
C CYS A 465 -18.27 0.99 34.92
N ARG A 466 -19.48 1.53 34.73
CA ARG A 466 -19.70 2.96 34.53
C ARG A 466 -19.28 3.73 35.78
N ARG A 467 -19.04 5.03 35.63
CA ARG A 467 -18.74 5.91 36.76
C ARG A 467 -19.80 5.79 37.86
N GLY A 468 -19.36 5.73 39.12
CA GLY A 468 -20.22 5.51 40.28
C GLY A 468 -20.44 4.04 40.64
N TYR A 469 -19.89 3.10 39.87
CA TYR A 469 -19.96 1.67 40.15
C TYR A 469 -18.56 1.06 40.27
N GLN A 470 -18.44 0.02 41.09
CA GLN A 470 -17.25 -0.80 41.24
C GLN A 470 -17.51 -2.23 40.80
N LEU A 471 -16.49 -2.90 40.28
CA LEU A 471 -16.59 -4.29 39.89
C LEU A 471 -16.57 -5.16 41.16
N SER A 472 -17.48 -6.13 41.25
CA SER A 472 -17.57 -7.04 42.38
C SER A 472 -16.30 -7.87 42.52
N ASP A 473 -15.73 -7.90 43.73
CA ASP A 473 -14.51 -8.66 44.04
C ASP A 473 -14.71 -10.19 44.00
N VAL A 474 -15.98 -10.65 44.01
CA VAL A 474 -16.32 -12.08 44.04
C VAL A 474 -16.33 -12.67 42.64
N ASP A 475 -17.10 -12.05 41.74
CA ASP A 475 -17.39 -12.62 40.42
C ASP A 475 -16.60 -11.93 39.30
N GLY A 476 -16.12 -10.69 39.49
CA GLY A 476 -15.39 -9.94 38.47
C GLY A 476 -16.23 -9.56 37.23
N VAL A 477 -17.55 -9.65 37.32
CA VAL A 477 -18.49 -9.48 36.18
C VAL A 477 -19.66 -8.53 36.51
N THR A 478 -20.07 -8.50 37.77
CA THR A 478 -21.16 -7.69 38.29
C THR A 478 -20.65 -6.34 38.76
N CYS A 479 -21.35 -5.27 38.38
CA CYS A 479 -21.04 -3.91 38.80
C CYS A 479 -21.97 -3.50 39.95
N GLU A 480 -21.39 -3.20 41.08
CA GLU A 480 -22.06 -2.78 42.32
C GLU A 480 -21.95 -1.28 42.48
N ASP A 481 -23.01 -0.66 42.99
CA ASP A 481 -23.06 0.77 43.25
C ASP A 481 -22.07 1.17 44.35
N ILE A 482 -21.32 2.25 44.15
CA ILE A 482 -20.41 2.77 45.16
C ILE A 482 -21.22 3.65 46.10
N ASP A 483 -21.44 3.20 47.33
CA ASP A 483 -22.07 4.04 48.35
C ASP A 483 -21.09 5.12 48.83
N GLU A 484 -21.11 6.29 48.18
CA GLU A 484 -20.20 7.38 48.54
C GLU A 484 -20.50 7.97 49.93
N CYS A 485 -21.72 7.76 50.44
CA CYS A 485 -22.12 8.20 51.78
C CYS A 485 -21.53 7.29 52.88
N ALA A 486 -21.23 6.02 52.58
CA ALA A 486 -20.65 5.05 53.50
C ALA A 486 -19.10 5.07 53.54
N LEU A 487 -18.44 5.81 52.64
CA LEU A 487 -16.98 5.89 52.58
C LEU A 487 -16.39 6.65 53.81
N PRO A 488 -15.15 6.35 54.24
CA PRO A 488 -14.49 7.04 55.37
C PRO A 488 -14.29 8.54 55.16
N THR A 489 -14.19 8.99 53.91
CA THR A 489 -14.20 10.39 53.46
C THR A 489 -15.61 10.93 53.19
N GLY A 490 -16.61 10.05 53.14
CA GLY A 490 -18.02 10.30 52.79
C GLY A 490 -18.75 11.23 53.75
N GLY A 491 -18.37 11.22 55.03
CA GLY A 491 -18.93 12.11 56.06
C GLY A 491 -18.75 13.61 55.79
N HIS A 492 -17.88 14.00 54.85
CA HIS A 492 -17.64 15.40 54.47
C HIS A 492 -17.99 15.73 53.02
N ILE A 493 -18.63 14.82 52.27
CA ILE A 493 -19.00 15.07 50.87
C ILE A 493 -20.17 16.06 50.77
N CYS A 494 -21.12 15.98 51.69
CA CYS A 494 -22.25 16.88 51.81
C CYS A 494 -22.13 17.69 53.10
N SER A 495 -22.55 18.96 53.09
CA SER A 495 -22.55 19.79 54.31
C SER A 495 -23.60 19.40 55.35
N TYR A 496 -24.64 18.65 54.97
CA TYR A 496 -25.71 18.24 55.89
C TYR A 496 -26.06 16.77 55.77
N ARG A 497 -26.80 16.37 54.73
CA ARG A 497 -27.24 14.98 54.56
C ARG A 497 -26.95 14.45 53.17
N CYS A 498 -26.25 13.32 53.14
CA CYS A 498 -25.94 12.52 51.94
C CYS A 498 -27.00 11.43 51.75
N ILE A 499 -27.42 11.20 50.50
CA ILE A 499 -28.34 10.15 50.10
C ILE A 499 -27.70 9.41 48.92
N ASN A 500 -27.43 8.11 49.09
CA ASN A 500 -26.87 7.28 48.04
C ASN A 500 -27.94 6.97 46.97
N ILE A 501 -27.58 7.07 45.69
CA ILE A 501 -28.45 6.75 44.55
C ILE A 501 -27.66 5.91 43.52
N PRO A 502 -28.30 5.01 42.75
CA PRO A 502 -27.53 4.21 41.79
C PRO A 502 -26.69 5.05 40.81
N GLY A 503 -25.37 4.90 40.89
CA GLY A 503 -24.34 5.57 40.10
C GLY A 503 -23.87 6.93 40.65
N SER A 504 -24.41 7.41 41.78
CA SER A 504 -24.02 8.69 42.37
C SER A 504 -24.56 8.91 43.80
N PHE A 505 -24.48 10.14 44.28
CA PHE A 505 -25.09 10.56 45.53
C PHE A 505 -25.78 11.92 45.36
N GLN A 506 -26.73 12.20 46.23
CA GLN A 506 -27.40 13.50 46.31
C GLN A 506 -27.27 14.09 47.71
N CYS A 507 -26.84 15.36 47.77
CA CYS A 507 -26.84 16.12 49.01
C CYS A 507 -28.17 16.87 49.20
N SER A 508 -28.65 16.92 50.44
CA SER A 508 -29.81 17.71 50.85
C SER A 508 -29.44 18.66 51.98
N CYS A 509 -30.15 19.77 52.07
CA CYS A 509 -30.02 20.79 53.11
C CYS A 509 -31.33 20.90 53.91
N PRO A 510 -31.31 21.43 55.15
CA PRO A 510 -32.54 21.71 55.88
C PRO A 510 -33.45 22.65 55.08
N SER A 511 -34.72 22.29 54.95
CA SER A 511 -35.70 23.10 54.22
C SER A 511 -36.03 24.43 54.90
N SER A 512 -35.70 24.56 56.19
CA SER A 512 -35.81 25.79 56.96
C SER A 512 -34.51 26.58 56.93
N GLY A 513 -34.48 27.70 56.20
CA GLY A 513 -33.40 28.69 56.24
C GLY A 513 -32.19 28.41 55.35
N TYR A 514 -32.12 27.26 54.66
CA TYR A 514 -30.99 26.93 53.79
C TYR A 514 -31.41 26.42 52.42
N ARG A 515 -30.57 26.69 51.42
CA ARG A 515 -30.68 26.16 50.06
C ARG A 515 -29.39 25.49 49.62
N LEU A 516 -29.51 24.50 48.75
CA LEU A 516 -28.34 23.84 48.17
C LEU A 516 -27.59 24.83 47.27
N ALA A 517 -26.30 25.00 47.53
CA ALA A 517 -25.43 25.84 46.73
C ALA A 517 -25.28 25.26 45.30
N PRO A 518 -24.83 26.08 44.32
CA PRO A 518 -24.70 25.63 42.92
C PRO A 518 -23.77 24.43 42.73
N ASN A 519 -22.87 24.16 43.69
CA ASN A 519 -21.99 22.99 43.67
C ASN A 519 -22.69 21.68 44.05
N GLY A 520 -23.97 21.72 44.43
CA GLY A 520 -24.77 20.55 44.79
C GLY A 520 -24.33 19.87 46.09
N ARG A 521 -23.46 20.50 46.90
CA ARG A 521 -22.84 19.89 48.09
C ARG A 521 -22.96 20.73 49.36
N ASN A 522 -22.82 22.04 49.22
CA ASN A 522 -22.82 22.96 50.36
C ASN A 522 -24.20 23.54 50.61
N CYS A 523 -24.52 23.83 51.85
CA CYS A 523 -25.73 24.54 52.22
C CYS A 523 -25.44 26.04 52.35
N GLN A 524 -26.17 26.85 51.59
CA GLN A 524 -26.10 28.30 51.65
C GLN A 524 -27.30 28.85 52.42
N ASP A 525 -27.01 29.74 53.36
CA ASP A 525 -28.01 30.49 54.12
C ASP A 525 -28.94 31.28 53.19
N ILE A 526 -30.23 31.28 53.49
CA ILE A 526 -31.23 32.08 52.79
C ILE A 526 -31.34 33.41 53.53
N ASP A 527 -30.96 34.51 52.87
CA ASP A 527 -31.16 35.84 53.46
C ASP A 527 -32.66 36.21 53.43
N GLU A 528 -33.38 35.98 54.52
CA GLU A 528 -34.81 36.27 54.57
C GLU A 528 -35.11 37.77 54.51
N CYS A 529 -34.17 38.61 54.96
CA CYS A 529 -34.29 40.07 54.93
C CYS A 529 -34.23 40.61 53.49
N VAL A 530 -33.38 40.02 52.64
CA VAL A 530 -33.28 40.40 51.22
C VAL A 530 -34.41 39.78 50.39
N THR A 531 -34.77 38.53 50.69
CA THR A 531 -35.82 37.82 49.95
C THR A 531 -37.23 38.26 50.33
N GLY A 532 -37.39 38.97 51.46
CA GLY A 532 -38.69 39.45 51.95
C GLY A 532 -39.55 38.36 52.59
N ILE A 533 -38.97 37.22 52.95
CA ILE A 533 -39.66 36.07 53.59
C ILE A 533 -39.65 36.21 55.12
N HIS A 534 -39.49 37.44 55.63
CA HIS A 534 -39.47 37.74 57.06
C HIS A 534 -40.83 38.27 57.54
N ASN A 535 -41.13 38.06 58.83
CA ASN A 535 -42.37 38.53 59.47
C ASN A 535 -42.18 39.76 60.39
N CYS A 536 -41.08 40.51 60.21
CA CYS A 536 -40.80 41.72 60.99
C CYS A 536 -41.84 42.82 60.80
N SER A 537 -42.15 43.53 61.89
CA SER A 537 -43.04 44.69 61.92
C SER A 537 -42.39 45.92 61.25
N ILE A 538 -43.20 46.92 60.88
CA ILE A 538 -42.71 48.16 60.21
C ILE A 538 -41.71 48.95 61.07
N ASN A 539 -41.82 48.86 62.40
CA ASN A 539 -40.92 49.53 63.34
C ASN A 539 -39.67 48.70 63.67
N GLU A 540 -39.55 47.50 63.12
CA GLU A 540 -38.44 46.58 63.34
C GLU A 540 -37.51 46.57 62.14
N THR A 541 -36.21 46.46 62.41
CA THR A 541 -35.21 46.21 61.36
C THR A 541 -34.92 44.72 61.29
N CYS A 542 -35.03 44.13 60.09
CA CYS A 542 -34.66 42.75 59.86
C CYS A 542 -33.13 42.59 59.87
N PHE A 543 -32.65 41.59 60.60
CA PHE A 543 -31.25 41.20 60.65
C PHE A 543 -31.11 39.71 60.30
N ASN A 544 -30.40 39.42 59.21
CA ASN A 544 -30.16 38.06 58.76
C ASN A 544 -29.17 37.35 59.69
N ILE A 545 -29.47 36.12 60.08
CA ILE A 545 -28.61 35.25 60.87
C ILE A 545 -28.47 33.89 60.17
N GLN A 546 -27.43 33.12 60.50
CA GLN A 546 -27.26 31.82 59.87
C GLN A 546 -28.43 30.87 60.28
N GLY A 547 -29.22 30.46 59.29
CA GLY A 547 -30.40 29.62 59.39
C GLY A 547 -31.71 30.36 59.66
N GLY A 548 -31.75 31.70 59.58
CA GLY A 548 -32.98 32.47 59.79
C GLY A 548 -32.78 33.98 59.93
N PHE A 549 -33.74 34.65 60.55
CA PHE A 549 -33.67 36.10 60.77
C PHE A 549 -34.09 36.50 62.19
N ARG A 550 -33.76 37.75 62.55
CA ARG A 550 -34.18 38.41 63.79
C ARG A 550 -34.73 39.80 63.49
N CYS A 551 -35.88 40.11 64.08
CA CYS A 551 -36.49 41.42 63.98
C CYS A 551 -36.09 42.24 65.21
N LEU A 552 -35.41 43.36 64.97
CA LEU A 552 -34.77 44.14 66.03
C LEU A 552 -35.44 45.50 66.17
N VAL A 553 -35.81 45.84 67.41
CA VAL A 553 -36.30 47.18 67.78
C VAL A 553 -35.16 47.97 68.41
N PHE A 554 -35.02 49.24 68.01
CA PHE A 554 -34.00 50.13 68.52
C PHE A 554 -34.60 51.32 69.26
N GLU A 555 -34.31 51.42 70.57
CA GLU A 555 -34.71 52.53 71.44
C GLU A 555 -33.52 53.06 72.25
N CYS A 556 -33.43 54.39 72.40
CA CYS A 556 -32.38 55.02 73.21
C CYS A 556 -32.82 55.13 74.67
N PRO A 557 -31.92 54.86 75.65
CA PRO A 557 -32.20 55.05 77.07
C PRO A 557 -32.53 56.51 77.43
N GLU A 558 -33.19 56.71 78.57
CA GLU A 558 -33.46 58.05 79.11
C GLU A 558 -32.16 58.88 79.24
N ASN A 559 -32.26 60.18 78.97
CA ASN A 559 -31.13 61.14 78.89
C ASN A 559 -30.22 61.01 77.65
N TYR A 560 -30.62 60.22 76.65
CA TYR A 560 -29.96 60.16 75.35
C TYR A 560 -30.93 60.48 74.22
N ARG A 561 -30.42 61.11 73.16
CA ARG A 561 -31.14 61.26 71.88
C ARG A 561 -30.54 60.36 70.82
N ARG A 562 -31.39 59.92 69.88
CA ARG A 562 -30.94 59.20 68.69
C ARG A 562 -30.13 60.15 67.79
N SER A 563 -28.87 59.79 67.56
CA SER A 563 -27.93 60.53 66.69
C SER A 563 -27.74 59.83 65.34
N ALA A 564 -27.85 58.49 65.31
CA ALA A 564 -27.86 57.70 64.08
C ALA A 564 -28.71 56.44 64.24
N ALA A 565 -28.79 55.59 63.20
CA ALA A 565 -29.61 54.39 63.17
C ALA A 565 -29.45 53.49 64.42
N THR A 566 -28.22 53.26 64.89
CA THR A 566 -27.89 52.45 66.08
C THR A 566 -27.09 53.22 67.15
N ARG A 567 -27.15 54.56 67.13
CA ARG A 567 -26.33 55.43 67.99
C ARG A 567 -27.18 56.38 68.83
N CYS A 568 -26.91 56.38 70.13
CA CYS A 568 -27.47 57.31 71.10
C CYS A 568 -26.38 58.24 71.62
N GLU A 569 -26.66 59.54 71.65
CA GLU A 569 -25.77 60.56 72.20
C GLU A 569 -26.36 61.20 73.43
N ARG A 570 -25.51 61.42 74.44
CA ARG A 570 -25.94 61.97 75.72
C ARG A 570 -26.45 63.40 75.52
N LEU A 571 -27.57 63.72 76.17
CA LEU A 571 -28.08 65.09 76.20
C LEU A 571 -27.13 66.01 76.99
N PRO A 572 -27.13 67.33 76.72
CA PRO A 572 -26.34 68.29 77.49
C PRO A 572 -26.72 68.24 78.98
N CYS A 573 -25.73 68.09 79.87
CA CYS A 573 -25.98 68.09 81.30
C CYS A 573 -26.15 69.53 81.80
N HIS A 574 -27.35 69.91 82.21
CA HIS A 574 -27.59 71.21 82.85
C HIS A 574 -27.45 71.05 84.37
N GLU A 575 -26.32 71.52 84.92
CA GLU A 575 -25.91 71.53 86.36
C GLU A 575 -25.88 70.19 87.12
N ASN A 576 -26.37 69.11 86.54
CA ASN A 576 -26.47 67.81 87.21
C ASN A 576 -25.13 67.04 87.14
N ARG A 577 -24.39 66.98 88.26
CA ARG A 577 -23.09 66.29 88.36
C ARG A 577 -23.17 64.78 88.06
N GLU A 578 -24.31 64.15 88.32
CA GLU A 578 -24.58 62.74 88.02
C GLU A 578 -24.57 62.46 86.50
N CYS A 579 -25.09 63.38 85.69
CA CYS A 579 -25.15 63.27 84.23
C CYS A 579 -23.74 63.30 83.59
N SER A 580 -22.78 63.97 84.21
CA SER A 580 -21.39 64.01 83.71
C SER A 580 -20.67 62.67 83.84
N LYS A 581 -21.16 61.76 84.69
CA LYS A 581 -20.64 60.38 84.82
C LYS A 581 -21.19 59.44 83.75
N LEU A 582 -22.26 59.84 83.04
CA LEU A 582 -22.85 59.03 81.98
C LEU A 582 -21.98 59.06 80.72
N PRO A 583 -21.87 57.93 80.00
CA PRO A 583 -21.07 57.85 78.78
C PRO A 583 -21.56 58.84 77.72
N LEU A 584 -20.63 59.41 76.95
CA LEU A 584 -20.94 60.41 75.93
C LEU A 584 -21.80 59.83 74.79
N ARG A 585 -21.57 58.55 74.49
CA ARG A 585 -22.20 57.86 73.37
C ARG A 585 -22.41 56.39 73.72
N ILE A 586 -23.58 55.89 73.36
CA ILE A 586 -23.91 54.46 73.36
C ILE A 586 -24.13 54.05 71.91
N THR A 587 -23.45 52.98 71.47
CA THR A 587 -23.61 52.44 70.11
C THR A 587 -23.97 50.97 70.19
N TYR A 588 -24.98 50.57 69.43
CA TYR A 588 -25.46 49.21 69.36
C TYR A 588 -24.91 48.53 68.10
N TYR A 589 -24.36 47.34 68.28
CA TYR A 589 -23.80 46.50 67.23
C TYR A 589 -24.48 45.14 67.27
N HIS A 590 -24.76 44.58 66.11
CA HIS A 590 -25.33 43.24 65.95
C HIS A 590 -24.26 42.37 65.31
N LEU A 591 -23.98 41.22 65.93
CA LEU A 591 -22.99 40.24 65.50
C LEU A 591 -23.69 38.89 65.43
N SER A 592 -23.38 38.07 64.43
CA SER A 592 -23.87 36.71 64.32
C SER A 592 -22.74 35.77 63.99
N PHE A 593 -22.71 34.61 64.64
CA PHE A 593 -21.69 33.60 64.40
C PHE A 593 -22.19 32.21 64.87
N PRO A 594 -21.69 31.10 64.29
CA PRO A 594 -22.18 29.76 64.63
C PRO A 594 -21.75 29.29 66.04
N THR A 595 -22.40 28.25 66.55
CA THR A 595 -21.93 27.52 67.73
C THR A 595 -20.53 26.97 67.49
N ASN A 596 -19.78 26.72 68.56
CA ASN A 596 -18.53 25.99 68.52
C ASN A 596 -17.38 26.57 67.66
N ILE A 597 -17.37 27.89 67.45
CA ILE A 597 -16.24 28.58 66.80
C ILE A 597 -14.93 28.29 67.55
N GLN A 598 -13.88 28.03 66.79
CA GLN A 598 -12.53 27.84 67.33
C GLN A 598 -12.07 29.05 68.15
N ALA A 599 -11.92 28.85 69.46
CA ALA A 599 -11.38 29.85 70.38
C ALA A 599 -9.86 29.69 70.53
N PRO A 600 -9.07 30.79 70.63
CA PRO A 600 -9.51 32.17 70.78
C PRO A 600 -9.80 32.89 69.44
N ALA A 601 -10.97 33.51 69.33
CA ALA A 601 -11.39 34.28 68.14
C ALA A 601 -11.67 35.75 68.48
N VAL A 602 -11.24 36.69 67.66
CA VAL A 602 -11.55 38.12 67.86
C VAL A 602 -12.95 38.40 67.29
N VAL A 603 -13.90 38.80 68.14
CA VAL A 603 -15.30 39.02 67.76
C VAL A 603 -15.66 40.49 67.56
N PHE A 604 -14.95 41.41 68.22
CA PHE A 604 -15.22 42.85 68.11
C PHE A 604 -13.97 43.67 68.36
N ARG A 605 -13.82 44.80 67.66
CA ARG A 605 -12.72 45.75 67.84
C ARG A 605 -13.26 47.14 68.11
N MET A 606 -12.67 47.83 69.08
CA MET A 606 -13.07 49.18 69.49
C MET A 606 -11.84 50.08 69.62
N GLY A 607 -11.99 51.35 69.24
CA GLY A 607 -10.98 52.39 69.38
C GLY A 607 -11.57 53.79 69.10
N PRO A 608 -10.83 54.87 69.40
CA PRO A 608 -11.24 56.23 69.08
C PRO A 608 -11.23 56.46 67.56
N SER A 609 -12.16 57.27 67.06
CA SER A 609 -12.24 57.60 65.62
C SER A 609 -11.05 58.41 65.11
N SER A 610 -10.38 59.17 65.99
CA SER A 610 -9.16 59.90 65.71
C SER A 610 -8.22 59.79 66.90
N ALA A 611 -7.02 59.23 66.70
CA ALA A 611 -6.00 59.08 67.73
C ALA A 611 -5.04 60.28 67.71
N VAL A 612 -4.77 60.87 68.87
CA VAL A 612 -3.82 61.96 69.06
C VAL A 612 -2.62 61.43 69.87
N PRO A 613 -1.36 61.84 69.57
CA PRO A 613 -0.22 61.43 70.37
C PRO A 613 -0.41 61.74 71.86
N GLY A 614 -0.25 60.73 72.72
CA GLY A 614 -0.47 60.82 74.16
C GLY A 614 -1.85 60.34 74.64
N ASP A 615 -2.75 59.99 73.72
CA ASP A 615 -4.00 59.31 74.08
C ASP A 615 -3.71 57.91 74.65
N SER A 616 -4.49 57.50 75.64
CA SER A 616 -4.54 56.12 76.12
C SER A 616 -5.98 55.69 76.28
N MET A 617 -6.27 54.41 76.01
CA MET A 617 -7.58 53.83 76.27
C MET A 617 -7.53 52.60 77.15
N GLN A 618 -8.62 52.40 77.90
CA GLN A 618 -8.93 51.19 78.64
C GLN A 618 -10.26 50.61 78.14
N LEU A 619 -10.27 49.31 77.87
CA LEU A 619 -11.47 48.57 77.45
C LEU A 619 -11.85 47.60 78.56
N ALA A 620 -13.11 47.62 78.97
CA ALA A 620 -13.64 46.71 79.98
C ALA A 620 -15.02 46.20 79.57
N ILE A 621 -15.28 44.92 79.80
CA ILE A 621 -16.64 44.38 79.74
C ILE A 621 -17.32 44.71 81.07
N THR A 622 -18.41 45.48 81.01
CA THR A 622 -19.13 45.95 82.20
C THR A 622 -20.44 45.20 82.46
N GLY A 623 -20.85 44.31 81.56
CA GLY A 623 -22.05 43.48 81.74
C GLY A 623 -22.25 42.48 80.60
N GLY A 624 -23.03 41.42 80.86
CA GLY A 624 -23.37 40.41 79.85
C GLY A 624 -22.31 39.34 79.58
N ASN A 625 -21.39 39.13 80.51
CA ASN A 625 -20.33 38.10 80.42
C ASN A 625 -20.25 37.25 81.69
N GLU A 626 -21.41 36.91 82.25
CA GLU A 626 -21.53 36.15 83.51
C GLU A 626 -20.92 34.76 83.39
N GLU A 627 -21.09 34.13 82.22
CA GLU A 627 -20.53 32.82 81.90
C GLU A 627 -19.06 32.89 81.45
N GLY A 628 -18.47 34.07 81.26
CA GLY A 628 -17.04 34.23 80.92
C GLY A 628 -16.63 33.76 79.52
N PHE A 629 -17.53 33.84 78.52
CA PHE A 629 -17.22 33.52 77.12
C PHE A 629 -16.29 34.53 76.46
N PHE A 630 -16.28 35.78 76.93
CA PHE A 630 -15.56 36.88 76.29
C PHE A 630 -14.47 37.45 77.21
N THR A 631 -13.41 37.96 76.60
CA THR A 631 -12.35 38.71 77.28
C THR A 631 -11.93 39.93 76.48
N THR A 632 -11.43 40.96 77.15
CA THR A 632 -10.87 42.15 76.51
C THR A 632 -9.35 42.05 76.42
N ARG A 633 -8.78 42.34 75.25
CA ARG A 633 -7.33 42.41 75.05
C ARG A 633 -6.96 43.76 74.45
N LYS A 634 -5.96 44.43 75.00
CA LYS A 634 -5.39 45.64 74.42
C LYS A 634 -4.45 45.25 73.27
N VAL A 635 -4.73 45.75 72.07
CA VAL A 635 -3.91 45.46 70.87
C VAL A 635 -2.92 46.59 70.60
N SER A 636 -3.34 47.84 70.79
CA SER A 636 -2.49 49.02 70.67
C SER A 636 -2.89 50.09 71.69
N PRO A 637 -2.14 51.19 71.86
CA PRO A 637 -2.52 52.30 72.74
C PRO A 637 -3.89 52.91 72.40
N HIS A 638 -4.34 52.73 71.16
CA HIS A 638 -5.58 53.28 70.60
C HIS A 638 -6.52 52.18 70.06
N SER A 639 -6.31 50.90 70.41
CA SER A 639 -7.22 49.83 69.97
C SER A 639 -7.29 48.69 70.99
N GLY A 640 -8.52 48.32 71.34
CA GLY A 640 -8.83 47.11 72.10
C GLY A 640 -9.70 46.17 71.29
N VAL A 641 -9.63 44.88 71.60
CA VAL A 641 -10.48 43.85 71.03
C VAL A 641 -11.21 43.08 72.13
N VAL A 642 -12.42 42.64 71.80
CA VAL A 642 -13.13 41.60 72.52
C VAL A 642 -12.88 40.29 71.79
N ALA A 643 -12.39 39.30 72.51
CA ALA A 643 -12.11 37.97 72.00
C ALA A 643 -12.93 36.92 72.75
N LEU A 644 -13.39 35.91 72.03
CA LEU A 644 -13.99 34.71 72.55
C LEU A 644 -12.89 33.84 73.17
N THR A 645 -13.04 33.44 74.43
CA THR A 645 -12.07 32.58 75.16
C THR A 645 -12.45 31.11 75.12
N LYS A 646 -13.74 30.81 75.05
CA LYS A 646 -14.29 29.46 74.94
C LYS A 646 -15.50 29.47 74.00
N PRO A 647 -15.72 28.41 73.21
CA PRO A 647 -16.87 28.32 72.32
C PRO A 647 -18.18 28.40 73.08
N VAL A 648 -19.20 28.97 72.45
CA VAL A 648 -20.59 28.91 72.94
C VAL A 648 -21.19 27.60 72.43
N PRO A 649 -21.56 26.65 73.31
CA PRO A 649 -21.92 25.28 72.89
C PRO A 649 -23.33 25.17 72.32
N GLU A 650 -24.23 26.08 72.69
CA GLU A 650 -25.64 26.04 72.30
C GLU A 650 -26.07 27.37 71.65
N PRO A 651 -27.02 27.34 70.70
CA PRO A 651 -27.57 28.54 70.11
C PRO A 651 -28.23 29.42 71.18
N ARG A 652 -27.82 30.69 71.27
CA ARG A 652 -28.35 31.64 72.24
C ARG A 652 -28.07 33.08 71.84
N ASP A 653 -28.90 33.98 72.34
CA ASP A 653 -28.78 35.41 72.13
C ASP A 653 -28.11 36.05 73.35
N LEU A 654 -27.02 36.78 73.15
CA LEU A 654 -26.21 37.38 74.22
C LEU A 654 -26.12 38.89 74.04
N LEU A 655 -26.22 39.66 75.13
CA LEU A 655 -26.02 41.12 75.12
C LEU A 655 -24.79 41.50 75.93
N LEU A 656 -23.68 41.74 75.25
CA LEU A 656 -22.43 42.18 75.88
C LEU A 656 -22.37 43.70 75.98
N THR A 657 -22.06 44.25 77.15
CA THR A 657 -21.83 45.68 77.34
C THR A 657 -20.34 45.93 77.53
N VAL A 658 -19.76 46.68 76.59
CA VAL A 658 -18.33 47.00 76.59
C VAL A 658 -18.16 48.50 76.75
N LYS A 659 -17.40 48.90 77.78
CA LYS A 659 -17.08 50.30 78.06
C LYS A 659 -15.64 50.57 77.61
N MET A 660 -15.46 51.68 76.90
CA MET A 660 -14.16 52.25 76.56
C MET A 660 -14.00 53.58 77.27
N ASP A 661 -12.98 53.69 78.10
CA ASP A 661 -12.56 54.95 78.72
C ASP A 661 -11.34 55.49 77.96
N LEU A 662 -11.50 56.66 77.34
CA LEU A 662 -10.48 57.38 76.59
C LEU A 662 -9.90 58.50 77.46
N TYR A 663 -8.59 58.46 77.68
CA TYR A 663 -7.83 59.45 78.44
C TYR A 663 -7.15 60.39 77.45
N ARG A 664 -7.59 61.66 77.41
CA ARG A 664 -7.07 62.69 76.49
C ARG A 664 -6.87 64.01 77.24
N HIS A 665 -5.64 64.53 77.25
CA HIS A 665 -5.28 65.82 77.89
C HIS A 665 -5.83 65.98 79.32
N GLY A 666 -5.81 64.92 80.14
CA GLY A 666 -6.32 64.95 81.52
C GLY A 666 -7.84 64.82 81.68
N THR A 667 -8.60 64.73 80.58
CA THR A 667 -10.05 64.43 80.58
C THR A 667 -10.30 62.95 80.28
N VAL A 668 -11.31 62.38 80.96
CA VAL A 668 -11.75 61.00 80.71
C VAL A 668 -13.11 61.04 80.02
N SER A 669 -13.17 60.44 78.84
CA SER A 669 -14.40 60.31 78.06
C SER A 669 -14.80 58.85 77.96
N SER A 670 -15.99 58.51 78.46
CA SER A 670 -16.52 57.15 78.43
C SER A 670 -17.43 56.93 77.22
N PHE A 671 -17.23 55.81 76.53
CA PHE A 671 -18.03 55.35 75.41
C PHE A 671 -18.52 53.93 75.69
N VAL A 672 -19.77 53.62 75.34
CA VAL A 672 -20.33 52.29 75.54
C VAL A 672 -20.72 51.67 74.20
N ALA A 673 -20.32 50.42 74.00
CA ALA A 673 -20.77 49.55 72.93
C ALA A 673 -21.67 48.46 73.53
N LYS A 674 -22.90 48.35 73.02
CA LYS A 674 -23.83 47.27 73.30
C LYS A 674 -23.76 46.29 72.13
N LEU A 675 -23.20 45.10 72.35
CA LEU A 675 -23.05 44.07 71.33
C LEU A 675 -24.17 43.04 71.54
N PHE A 676 -25.15 43.02 70.64
CA PHE A 676 -26.09 41.93 70.52
C PHE A 676 -25.46 40.84 69.66
N ILE A 677 -25.25 39.68 70.24
CA ILE A 677 -24.56 38.55 69.64
C ILE A 677 -25.58 37.42 69.48
N PHE A 678 -25.87 37.05 68.25
CA PHE A 678 -26.77 35.94 67.90
C PHE A 678 -25.92 34.71 67.58
N VAL A 679 -25.97 33.69 68.44
CA VAL A 679 -25.28 32.42 68.21
C VAL A 679 -26.27 31.43 67.60
N SER A 680 -26.03 31.02 66.36
CA SER A 680 -26.86 30.05 65.62
C SER A 680 -26.21 28.66 65.64
N ALA A 681 -26.99 27.60 65.46
CA ALA A 681 -26.43 26.24 65.37
C ALA A 681 -25.48 26.11 64.16
N GLU A 682 -24.37 25.43 64.34
CA GLU A 682 -23.49 24.99 63.26
C GLU A 682 -24.21 23.87 62.46
N LEU A 683 -24.06 23.90 61.13
CA LEU A 683 -24.70 22.97 60.20
C LEU A 683 -23.90 21.68 60.04
#